data_AF-A0AAV2B4X1-F1
#
_entry.id   AF-A0AAV2B4X1-F1
#
_cell.length_a   1.000
_cell.length_b   1.000
_cell.length_c   1.000
_cell.angle_alpha   90.00
_cell.angle_beta   90.00
_cell.angle_gamma   90.00
#
_symmetry.space_group_name_H-M   'P 1'
#
loop_
_entity.id
_entity.type
_entity.pdbx_description
1 polymer ?
#
loop_
_entity_poly.entity_id
_entity_poly.type
_entity_poly.pdbx_seq_one_letter_code
_entity_poly.pdbx_strand_id
1 'polypeptide(L)'
;MAQLLWMFVFMCFVQYSRCQSAPKDPPVLRAPVYIDMKRFRSELLYPHDRDHLIDTINRGQAMRDTPLPFRLPFFGFDFRYIWIHRDGYLLFNKGLLEYSSPVKFPTPFIRDPSREEDPSLIAPWFSYQDIPNSIEGAGVYSQLVNMATERNDSLKERLRLDFRDAMIGSADFELTYAIIVTWRNLTHANRMPTTTLKTNTYQAVIATDEKRTYVMFNYDAINWISDKDNYDGQKGTPPFIGFNAGNRTRAYEYEPYSQQPRVSRLPSLGFGNGIHGRFYFQVDEEIWPGCCIERYLDVNWPTRPKLTFFPRYGSMLGGTMVNVTGPCFFDPRSIIRCKFDTIEVDGIYRSPNHVSCISPPVMYHGYVDLSVSIDQGPFLFYAKYYIQPPDMVEADVNVLDGSDKLEAPERFVIQWKHEKLTWDTRAPVQAALWGYRETNENYPKLTYIDLLTDETILSGDRQHSVDLEMYKNRWNWDKLDIHFGFIAINLTEPEISRDGSRHSPVLWSGPVPLGWYFRHQWRRKYGKTWKKDICEDWYYREKYSDRFAITLFRCPCTLKQAKLDAGRFAPDLQCNEIDRKCETFHKAAYHCVRSGRPAVGGAGQLCCYDDRGELIRTGDTMYGGRPARAFQFGKHPFKQKMMIPSLSYWLHDVSPYFFCCKWAEGEDDAESCSMFKYWRTSQDCSLYQPPGVGSVFGDPHFLTFDRVNYTFNGKGEFVLTRVDHRMHKLDVQGRFEQPEPRNHQSPQINGTRLMAITARDNVSSIVEFRVRPAPARWQYHMYIIVDTEYVYFWDNSLRVQFFKGVTLYQPANVYNMSHIVAMFDSGAGVEVRVENGHMAAHVYLPLTFINKTRGLLGNWSRLKEDDFTAPDGEVYITPDARTYDIHHRFGMQYRVSEIGNNKVGRSLFFHNAIPFSQYDNMSFVPEYETPPPVPRNFSYRIDEVENICTTSTACKFDFIVTGDREFAEATRNHENYAQKLSSDVREEVIRCPELVKPRHGRKSEIRYFVGTTVRFSCDSGYRLVGYENRRCRETGLWSWGVDPECISEGDYAKKVVGISLGIVLPVIILGVLLCVCLVQRIRQRKEHYTGERGFPAHAIFELKPNLQRNGAGWSTELNWRSYVHEMEQKPKSVSFSNPWSDLRLPQTYFGNNMRYLCQVDSG
;
A
#
# COMPACT_ATOMS: atom_id res chain seq x y z
N MET A 1 -27.58 38.22 -33.27
CA MET A 1 -26.46 38.15 -34.24
C MET A 1 -25.57 39.38 -34.21
N ALA A 2 -26.05 40.62 -34.38
CA ALA A 2 -25.19 41.82 -34.47
C ALA A 2 -24.12 41.97 -33.35
N GLN A 3 -24.46 41.66 -32.09
CA GLN A 3 -23.51 41.70 -30.96
C GLN A 3 -22.37 40.66 -31.07
N LEU A 4 -22.60 39.50 -31.69
CA LEU A 4 -21.56 38.49 -31.93
C LEU A 4 -20.56 38.94 -33.00
N LEU A 5 -21.03 39.66 -34.03
CA LEU A 5 -20.12 40.29 -35.01
C LEU A 5 -19.20 41.31 -34.33
N TRP A 6 -19.75 42.13 -33.43
CA TRP A 6 -18.96 43.12 -32.68
C TRP A 6 -17.88 42.47 -31.81
N MET A 7 -18.18 41.37 -31.09
CA MET A 7 -17.16 40.64 -30.32
C MET A 7 -16.06 40.06 -31.22
N PHE A 8 -16.40 39.50 -32.39
CA PHE A 8 -15.41 38.98 -33.34
C PHE A 8 -14.50 40.08 -33.90
N VAL A 9 -15.07 41.22 -34.32
CA VAL A 9 -14.29 42.36 -34.82
C VAL A 9 -13.38 42.92 -33.71
N PHE A 10 -13.86 43.00 -32.46
CA PHE A 10 -13.06 43.50 -31.34
C PHE A 10 -11.92 42.54 -30.98
N MET A 11 -12.14 41.22 -30.99
CA MET A 11 -11.06 40.23 -30.80
C MET A 11 -10.01 40.30 -31.90
N CYS A 12 -10.41 40.41 -33.18
CA CYS A 12 -9.47 40.59 -34.28
C CYS A 12 -8.66 41.89 -34.14
N PHE A 13 -9.28 42.99 -33.70
CA PHE A 13 -8.57 44.26 -33.45
C PHE A 13 -7.57 44.15 -32.30
N VAL A 14 -7.91 43.44 -31.21
CA VAL A 14 -7.00 43.21 -30.08
C VAL A 14 -5.82 42.31 -30.46
N GLN A 15 -6.03 41.31 -31.32
CA GLN A 15 -4.92 40.54 -31.91
C GLN A 15 -4.04 41.41 -32.82
N TYR A 16 -4.62 42.21 -33.72
CA TYR A 16 -3.86 43.07 -34.63
C TYR A 16 -3.03 44.14 -33.88
N SER A 17 -3.61 44.73 -32.82
CA SER A 17 -2.95 45.74 -31.99
C SER A 17 -1.74 45.19 -31.23
N ARG A 18 -1.73 43.89 -30.88
CA ARG A 18 -0.58 43.23 -30.22
C ARG A 18 0.58 42.90 -31.17
N CYS A 19 0.42 43.06 -32.48
CA CYS A 19 1.49 42.80 -33.46
C CYS A 19 2.35 44.03 -33.83
N GLN A 20 2.15 45.21 -33.23
CA GLN A 20 2.87 46.44 -33.61
C GLN A 20 3.84 47.01 -32.55
N SER A 21 4.15 46.26 -31.49
CA SER A 21 5.19 46.62 -30.51
C SER A 21 6.37 45.64 -30.51
N ALA A 22 6.91 45.32 -31.69
CA ALA A 22 8.22 44.68 -31.80
C ALA A 22 9.32 45.72 -31.47
N PRO A 23 10.38 45.36 -30.71
CA PRO A 23 11.55 46.23 -30.57
C PRO A 23 12.18 46.49 -31.94
N LYS A 24 12.58 47.74 -32.19
CA LYS A 24 12.93 48.22 -33.55
C LYS A 24 14.38 47.99 -33.98
N ASP A 25 15.17 47.34 -33.13
CA ASP A 25 16.46 46.76 -33.47
C ASP A 25 16.29 45.24 -33.58
N PRO A 26 16.81 44.58 -34.63
CA PRO A 26 16.95 43.14 -34.59
C PRO A 26 17.87 42.79 -33.41
N PRO A 27 17.60 41.71 -32.65
CA PRO A 27 18.60 41.19 -31.73
C PRO A 27 19.84 40.88 -32.57
N VAL A 28 20.97 41.52 -32.24
CA VAL A 28 22.22 41.26 -32.95
C VAL A 28 22.51 39.77 -32.77
N LEU A 29 22.33 39.01 -33.86
CA LEU A 29 22.77 37.63 -33.99
C LEU A 29 24.30 37.64 -33.96
N ARG A 30 24.84 37.81 -32.74
CA ARG A 30 26.20 37.43 -32.42
C ARG A 30 26.33 35.99 -32.89
N ALA A 31 27.21 35.75 -33.86
CA ALA A 31 27.54 34.40 -34.27
C ALA A 31 27.83 33.60 -32.99
N PRO A 32 27.29 32.37 -32.84
CA PRO A 32 27.49 31.59 -31.63
C PRO A 32 28.98 31.49 -31.39
N VAL A 33 29.45 32.07 -30.28
CA VAL A 33 30.85 31.96 -29.90
C VAL A 33 31.09 30.48 -29.72
N TYR A 34 31.91 29.88 -30.58
CA TYR A 34 32.13 28.44 -30.60
C TYR A 34 33.04 28.05 -29.43
N ILE A 35 32.49 28.21 -28.23
CA ILE A 35 33.06 27.75 -26.97
C ILE A 35 33.05 26.23 -27.07
N ASP A 36 34.26 25.66 -27.11
CA ASP A 36 34.44 24.23 -27.05
C ASP A 36 33.89 23.72 -25.71
N MET A 37 32.65 23.25 -25.73
CA MET A 37 31.96 22.71 -24.56
C MET A 37 32.66 21.48 -23.99
N LYS A 38 33.49 20.76 -24.78
CA LYS A 38 34.32 19.67 -24.27
C LYS A 38 35.46 20.22 -23.40
N ARG A 39 36.10 21.30 -23.84
CA ARG A 39 37.08 22.05 -23.01
C ARG A 39 36.40 22.68 -21.79
N PHE A 40 35.29 23.39 -21.96
CA PHE A 40 34.63 24.09 -20.84
C PHE A 40 34.02 23.15 -19.79
N ARG A 41 33.60 21.93 -20.18
CA ARG A 41 33.22 20.87 -19.22
C ARG A 41 34.42 20.15 -18.59
N SER A 42 35.64 20.27 -19.13
CA SER A 42 36.85 19.66 -18.54
C SER A 42 37.41 20.43 -17.34
N GLU A 43 36.94 21.65 -17.09
CA GLU A 43 37.32 22.47 -15.94
C GLU A 43 36.60 22.00 -14.66
N LEU A 44 37.36 21.77 -13.59
CA LEU A 44 36.82 21.30 -12.31
C LEU A 44 35.94 22.37 -11.63
N LEU A 45 36.44 23.58 -11.48
CA LEU A 45 35.72 24.70 -10.88
C LEU A 45 34.82 25.41 -11.90
N TYR A 46 33.73 26.00 -11.43
CA TYR A 46 32.94 26.99 -12.17
C TYR A 46 33.55 28.39 -12.09
N PRO A 47 33.27 29.28 -13.08
CA PRO A 47 33.75 30.67 -13.07
C PRO A 47 33.41 31.43 -11.78
N HIS A 48 34.34 32.27 -11.32
CA HIS A 48 34.19 33.07 -10.11
C HIS A 48 34.98 34.38 -10.23
N ASP A 49 34.38 35.36 -10.92
CA ASP A 49 34.98 36.66 -11.16
C ASP A 49 34.99 37.56 -9.91
N ARG A 50 35.72 38.70 -9.96
CA ARG A 50 35.77 39.66 -8.84
C ARG A 50 34.40 40.19 -8.43
N ASP A 51 33.46 40.28 -9.36
CA ASP A 51 32.10 40.76 -9.09
C ASP A 51 31.29 39.79 -8.21
N HIS A 52 31.74 38.53 -8.06
CA HIS A 52 31.14 37.52 -7.18
C HIS A 52 31.80 37.48 -5.78
N LEU A 53 32.76 38.35 -5.48
CA LEU A 53 33.50 38.34 -4.21
C LEU A 53 32.63 38.76 -3.02
N ILE A 54 32.67 38.01 -1.92
CA ILE A 54 31.98 38.38 -0.68
C ILE A 54 32.86 39.35 0.12
N ASP A 55 32.78 40.61 -0.29
CA ASP A 55 33.53 41.72 0.27
C ASP A 55 33.36 41.89 1.79
N THR A 56 32.20 41.55 2.35
CA THR A 56 31.96 41.61 3.80
C THR A 56 32.75 40.57 4.59
N ILE A 57 32.88 39.35 4.06
CA ILE A 57 33.65 38.27 4.69
C ILE A 57 35.15 38.57 4.57
N ASN A 58 35.60 39.02 3.40
CA ASN A 58 36.99 39.45 3.20
C ASN A 58 37.40 40.66 4.07
N ARG A 59 36.43 41.49 4.50
CA ARG A 59 36.63 42.59 5.46
C ARG A 59 36.51 42.14 6.94
N GLY A 60 36.41 40.84 7.21
CA GLY A 60 36.48 40.25 8.56
C GLY A 60 35.16 39.80 9.18
N GLN A 61 34.03 39.80 8.46
CA GLN A 61 32.81 39.15 8.95
C GLN A 61 32.91 37.62 8.82
N ALA A 62 32.46 36.88 9.83
CA ALA A 62 32.49 35.41 9.80
C ALA A 62 31.53 34.80 8.76
N MET A 63 30.42 35.49 8.46
CA MET A 63 29.41 35.04 7.51
C MET A 63 28.69 36.20 6.79
N ARG A 64 27.97 35.86 5.72
CA ARG A 64 27.02 36.73 5.03
C ARG A 64 25.70 36.00 4.81
N ASP A 65 24.58 36.65 5.11
CA ASP A 65 23.25 36.21 4.74
C ASP A 65 22.92 36.52 3.27
N THR A 66 22.05 35.72 2.66
CA THR A 66 21.52 35.97 1.31
C THR A 66 20.11 35.40 1.19
N PRO A 67 19.10 36.20 0.83
CA PRO A 67 17.75 35.70 0.55
C PRO A 67 17.71 34.93 -0.76
N LEU A 68 16.95 33.84 -0.79
CA LEU A 68 16.69 33.06 -1.99
C LEU A 68 15.33 33.49 -2.57
N PRO A 69 15.23 33.86 -3.88
CA PRO A 69 13.96 34.18 -4.53
C PRO A 69 13.11 32.94 -4.85
N PHE A 70 13.57 31.77 -4.43
CA PHE A 70 12.97 30.45 -4.66
C PHE A 70 13.03 29.63 -3.37
N ARG A 71 12.31 28.50 -3.35
CA ARG A 71 12.36 27.50 -2.26
C ARG A 71 13.46 26.48 -2.54
N LEU A 72 14.28 26.17 -1.55
CA LEU A 72 15.33 25.17 -1.63
C LEU A 72 14.96 23.93 -0.78
N PRO A 73 14.54 22.81 -1.40
CA PRO A 73 14.35 21.53 -0.73
C PRO A 73 15.66 20.98 -0.15
N PHE A 74 15.69 20.69 1.15
CA PHE A 74 16.84 20.05 1.80
C PHE A 74 16.37 19.22 3.01
N PHE A 75 16.66 17.91 3.05
CA PHE A 75 16.12 16.98 4.07
C PHE A 75 14.59 17.07 4.27
N GLY A 76 13.83 17.42 3.24
CA GLY A 76 12.38 17.59 3.22
C GLY A 76 11.89 19.00 3.60
N PHE A 77 12.76 19.90 4.04
CA PHE A 77 12.42 21.27 4.46
C PHE A 77 12.46 22.27 3.29
N ASP A 78 11.63 23.34 3.31
CA ASP A 78 11.75 24.47 2.38
C ASP A 78 12.55 25.65 2.98
N PHE A 79 13.79 25.85 2.53
CA PHE A 79 14.61 26.99 2.94
C PHE A 79 14.54 28.15 1.93
N ARG A 80 14.59 29.39 2.45
CA ARG A 80 14.46 30.65 1.69
C ARG A 80 15.57 31.66 1.96
N TYR A 81 16.53 31.30 2.80
CA TYR A 81 17.71 32.08 3.14
C TYR A 81 18.89 31.12 3.21
N ILE A 82 20.07 31.61 2.83
CA ILE A 82 21.33 30.89 3.00
C ILE A 82 22.33 31.82 3.68
N TRP A 83 23.04 31.32 4.68
CA TRP A 83 24.16 31.97 5.34
C TRP A 83 25.45 31.31 4.87
N ILE A 84 26.33 32.08 4.23
CA ILE A 84 27.62 31.61 3.71
C ILE A 84 28.68 31.92 4.77
N HIS A 85 29.34 30.90 5.32
CA HIS A 85 30.35 31.07 6.37
C HIS A 85 31.77 31.00 5.79
N ARG A 86 32.70 31.79 6.34
CA ARG A 86 34.13 31.78 5.97
C ARG A 86 34.75 30.40 6.16
N ASP A 87 34.40 29.75 7.27
CA ASP A 87 34.98 28.48 7.73
C ASP A 87 34.43 27.23 6.99
N GLY A 88 34.09 27.37 5.70
CA GLY A 88 33.86 26.27 4.76
C GLY A 88 32.52 25.53 4.86
N TYR A 89 31.48 26.19 5.39
CA TYR A 89 30.12 25.64 5.45
C TYR A 89 29.04 26.69 5.13
N LEU A 90 27.84 26.18 4.87
CA LEU A 90 26.63 26.93 4.54
C LEU A 90 25.55 26.58 5.58
N LEU A 91 24.84 27.57 6.11
CA LEU A 91 23.76 27.41 7.08
C LEU A 91 22.40 27.83 6.49
N PHE A 92 21.32 27.22 6.98
CA PHE A 92 19.94 27.56 6.64
C PHE A 92 19.05 27.93 7.85
N ASN A 93 19.62 27.97 9.06
CA ASN A 93 19.01 28.52 10.28
C ASN A 93 20.10 29.11 11.20
N LYS A 94 19.74 29.46 12.44
CA LYS A 94 20.66 30.14 13.39
C LYS A 94 21.92 29.32 13.71
N GLY A 95 21.78 28.00 13.83
CA GLY A 95 22.83 27.09 14.28
C GLY A 95 23.29 27.30 15.73
N LEU A 96 24.48 26.79 16.05
CA LEU A 96 25.12 26.97 17.37
C LEU A 96 26.03 28.21 17.41
N LEU A 97 26.26 28.76 18.61
CA LEU A 97 27.22 29.84 18.83
C LEU A 97 28.68 29.33 18.90
N GLU A 98 28.89 28.08 19.29
CA GLU A 98 30.21 27.44 19.38
C GLU A 98 30.12 25.96 18.99
N TYR A 99 31.11 25.46 18.25
CA TYR A 99 31.21 24.06 17.83
C TYR A 99 32.36 23.34 18.53
N SER A 100 32.05 22.26 19.26
CA SER A 100 33.03 21.32 19.79
C SER A 100 33.62 20.45 18.66
N SER A 101 34.94 20.29 18.64
CA SER A 101 35.65 19.38 17.72
C SER A 101 36.08 18.10 18.46
N PRO A 102 35.92 16.88 17.91
CA PRO A 102 35.26 16.55 16.64
C PRO A 102 33.77 16.91 16.66
N VAL A 103 33.27 17.36 15.51
CA VAL A 103 31.89 17.82 15.35
C VAL A 103 30.99 16.60 15.19
N LYS A 104 29.82 16.60 15.83
CA LYS A 104 28.86 15.50 15.77
C LYS A 104 27.46 16.03 15.50
N PHE A 105 26.83 15.44 14.50
CA PHE A 105 25.47 15.78 14.07
C PHE A 105 24.55 14.55 14.05
N PRO A 106 23.26 14.70 14.40
CA PRO A 106 22.65 15.94 14.91
C PRO A 106 23.14 16.27 16.34
N THR A 107 22.94 17.51 16.78
CA THR A 107 23.55 18.01 18.03
C THR A 107 22.92 17.34 19.27
N PRO A 108 23.70 16.59 20.08
CA PRO A 108 23.13 15.84 21.22
C PRO A 108 22.68 16.74 22.38
N PHE A 109 23.21 17.96 22.45
CA PHE A 109 22.90 18.98 23.43
C PHE A 109 22.96 20.37 22.76
N ILE A 110 22.14 21.31 23.25
CA ILE A 110 22.13 22.73 22.89
C ILE A 110 22.21 23.48 24.22
N ARG A 111 23.05 24.52 24.34
CA ARG A 111 23.29 25.19 25.61
C ARG A 111 22.21 26.21 25.92
N ASP A 112 21.76 26.96 24.92
CA ASP A 112 20.71 27.98 25.05
C ASP A 112 19.67 27.85 23.92
N PRO A 113 18.58 27.09 24.13
CA PRO A 113 17.51 26.91 23.14
C PRO A 113 16.73 28.19 22.76
N SER A 114 17.02 29.35 23.36
CA SER A 114 16.45 30.64 22.93
C SER A 114 17.31 31.36 21.88
N ARG A 115 18.58 30.95 21.74
CA ARG A 115 19.59 31.59 20.87
C ARG A 115 20.24 30.62 19.87
N GLU A 116 20.34 29.35 20.24
CA GLU A 116 20.95 28.27 19.47
C GLU A 116 19.88 27.30 18.96
N GLU A 117 20.10 26.81 17.74
CA GLU A 117 19.28 25.77 17.10
C GLU A 117 20.20 24.65 16.59
N ASP A 118 19.66 23.44 16.38
CA ASP A 118 20.40 22.41 15.65
C ASP A 118 20.67 22.94 14.24
N PRO A 119 21.93 22.98 13.75
CA PRO A 119 22.27 23.69 12.53
C PRO A 119 21.86 22.92 11.27
N SER A 120 20.97 23.49 10.47
CA SER A 120 20.68 22.99 9.11
C SER A 120 21.81 23.45 8.20
N LEU A 121 22.63 22.52 7.70
CA LEU A 121 23.91 22.85 7.10
C LEU A 121 24.36 21.95 5.93
N ILE A 122 25.08 22.57 5.00
CA ILE A 122 25.91 21.91 3.98
C ILE A 122 27.38 22.23 4.27
N ALA A 123 28.20 21.22 4.54
CA ALA A 123 29.62 21.37 4.83
C ALA A 123 30.47 20.67 3.75
N PRO A 124 30.99 21.39 2.74
CA PRO A 124 32.09 20.90 1.92
C PRO A 124 33.41 20.79 2.70
N TRP A 125 33.65 21.68 3.68
CA TRP A 125 34.91 21.68 4.46
C TRP A 125 34.78 22.42 5.80
N PHE A 126 34.17 21.80 6.81
CA PHE A 126 33.99 22.45 8.12
C PHE A 126 35.28 22.36 8.97
N SER A 127 36.09 23.43 8.94
CA SER A 127 37.21 23.68 9.87
C SER A 127 37.54 25.19 9.90
N TYR A 128 38.04 25.69 11.04
CA TYR A 128 38.31 27.11 11.26
C TYR A 128 39.40 27.64 10.32
N GLN A 129 39.06 28.62 9.50
CA GLN A 129 39.88 29.12 8.39
C GLN A 129 40.22 30.60 8.54
N ASP A 130 41.16 31.08 7.73
CA ASP A 130 41.38 32.51 7.55
C ASP A 130 41.83 32.85 6.12
N ILE A 131 41.72 34.13 5.75
CA ILE A 131 41.96 34.64 4.40
C ILE A 131 43.36 35.28 4.34
N PRO A 132 44.33 34.68 3.62
CA PRO A 132 45.69 35.19 3.62
C PRO A 132 45.83 36.46 2.76
N ASN A 133 45.99 37.61 3.44
CA ASN A 133 46.24 38.93 2.83
C ASN A 133 47.45 38.98 1.86
N SER A 134 48.33 37.98 1.87
CA SER A 134 49.50 37.85 0.99
C SER A 134 49.19 37.24 -0.38
N ILE A 135 47.95 36.83 -0.67
CA ILE A 135 47.55 36.20 -1.94
C ILE A 135 46.42 37.03 -2.58
N GLU A 136 46.70 37.62 -3.74
CA GLU A 136 45.69 38.36 -4.50
C GLU A 136 44.58 37.40 -4.99
N GLY A 137 43.32 37.72 -4.67
CA GLY A 137 42.17 36.87 -5.00
C GLY A 137 42.02 35.63 -4.10
N ALA A 138 42.60 35.63 -2.89
CA ALA A 138 42.11 34.78 -1.81
C ALA A 138 40.79 35.34 -1.24
N GLY A 139 39.89 34.47 -0.78
CA GLY A 139 38.59 34.87 -0.21
C GLY A 139 37.44 33.94 -0.56
N VAL A 140 36.23 34.35 -0.22
CA VAL A 140 34.98 33.61 -0.52
C VAL A 140 34.19 34.32 -1.62
N TYR A 141 33.77 33.56 -2.63
CA TYR A 141 32.98 34.03 -3.77
C TYR A 141 31.61 33.35 -3.77
N SER A 142 30.56 34.06 -4.20
CA SER A 142 29.22 33.48 -4.38
C SER A 142 28.47 34.09 -5.56
N GLN A 143 27.86 33.24 -6.39
CA GLN A 143 27.01 33.60 -7.50
C GLN A 143 25.67 32.85 -7.41
N LEU A 144 24.56 33.58 -7.50
CA LEU A 144 23.22 33.01 -7.71
C LEU A 144 22.87 33.09 -9.19
N VAL A 145 22.67 31.94 -9.83
CA VAL A 145 22.29 31.80 -11.23
C VAL A 145 20.79 31.45 -11.31
N ASN A 146 20.03 32.29 -12.01
CA ASN A 146 18.66 31.98 -12.43
C ASN A 146 18.69 31.64 -13.92
N MET A 147 18.34 30.40 -14.26
CA MET A 147 18.47 29.86 -15.63
C MET A 147 17.62 30.62 -16.66
N ALA A 148 16.51 31.23 -16.22
CA ALA A 148 15.62 32.00 -17.10
C ALA A 148 16.17 33.40 -17.46
N THR A 149 17.03 33.99 -16.61
CA THR A 149 17.52 35.37 -16.78
C THR A 149 19.02 35.49 -17.04
N GLU A 150 19.78 34.41 -16.84
CA GLU A 150 21.21 34.34 -17.15
C GLU A 150 21.48 34.67 -18.64
N ARG A 151 22.62 35.30 -18.92
CA ARG A 151 23.06 35.74 -20.26
C ARG A 151 24.22 34.92 -20.82
N ASN A 152 24.92 34.16 -19.97
CA ASN A 152 25.98 33.26 -20.38
C ASN A 152 25.40 31.87 -20.71
N ASP A 153 25.06 31.66 -21.99
CA ASP A 153 24.44 30.40 -22.44
C ASP A 153 25.38 29.18 -22.29
N SER A 154 26.71 29.36 -22.35
CA SER A 154 27.65 28.27 -22.05
C SER A 154 27.65 27.88 -20.58
N LEU A 155 27.47 28.83 -19.65
CA LEU A 155 27.26 28.52 -18.23
C LEU A 155 25.95 27.78 -18.00
N LYS A 156 24.85 28.19 -18.66
CA LYS A 156 23.57 27.46 -18.62
C LYS A 156 23.73 26.03 -19.10
N GLU A 157 24.27 25.81 -20.30
CA GLU A 157 24.38 24.46 -20.86
C GLU A 157 25.39 23.60 -20.09
N ARG A 158 26.48 24.18 -19.55
CA ARG A 158 27.37 23.44 -18.64
C ARG A 158 26.63 23.02 -17.38
N LEU A 159 25.87 23.89 -16.72
CA LEU A 159 25.08 23.53 -15.53
C LEU A 159 23.97 22.51 -15.84
N ARG A 160 23.22 22.70 -16.93
CA ARG A 160 22.14 21.80 -17.37
C ARG A 160 22.65 20.41 -17.71
N LEU A 161 23.76 20.30 -18.44
CA LEU A 161 24.36 19.01 -18.77
C LEU A 161 25.08 18.40 -17.55
N ASP A 162 25.86 19.19 -16.79
CA ASP A 162 26.63 18.63 -15.67
C ASP A 162 25.74 18.06 -14.57
N PHE A 163 24.57 18.64 -14.30
CA PHE A 163 23.60 18.09 -13.33
C PHE A 163 22.67 17.02 -13.90
N ARG A 164 22.50 16.89 -15.23
CA ARG A 164 21.78 15.74 -15.82
C ARG A 164 22.66 14.50 -15.87
N ASP A 165 23.93 14.67 -16.19
CA ASP A 165 24.96 13.61 -16.24
C ASP A 165 25.51 13.26 -14.83
N ALA A 166 25.17 14.05 -13.80
CA ALA A 166 25.77 13.99 -12.46
C ALA A 166 25.68 12.63 -11.77
N MET A 167 24.52 11.99 -11.82
CA MET A 167 24.32 10.71 -11.13
C MET A 167 23.23 9.83 -11.75
N ILE A 168 23.18 8.60 -11.27
CA ILE A 168 22.17 7.62 -11.64
C ILE A 168 20.78 8.11 -11.22
N GLY A 169 19.96 8.44 -12.21
CA GLY A 169 18.59 8.96 -12.01
C GLY A 169 18.42 10.47 -12.20
N SER A 170 19.46 11.24 -12.53
CA SER A 170 19.33 12.70 -12.79
C SER A 170 19.02 13.08 -14.26
N ALA A 171 18.86 12.10 -15.15
CA ALA A 171 18.73 12.36 -16.60
C ALA A 171 17.48 13.19 -17.01
N ASP A 172 16.44 13.22 -16.17
CA ASP A 172 15.21 14.02 -16.30
C ASP A 172 15.21 15.29 -15.42
N PHE A 173 16.37 15.69 -14.89
CA PHE A 173 16.49 16.91 -14.08
C PHE A 173 16.50 18.18 -14.93
N GLU A 174 15.62 19.11 -14.60
CA GLU A 174 15.42 20.39 -15.30
C GLU A 174 15.76 21.56 -14.37
N LEU A 175 17.04 21.94 -14.36
CA LEU A 175 17.58 22.99 -13.49
C LEU A 175 16.88 24.34 -13.67
N THR A 176 16.45 24.94 -12.56
CA THR A 176 15.83 26.30 -12.53
C THR A 176 16.73 27.34 -11.88
N TYR A 177 17.34 27.01 -10.74
CA TYR A 177 18.25 27.88 -9.98
C TYR A 177 19.50 27.11 -9.55
N ALA A 178 20.66 27.78 -9.59
CA ALA A 178 21.91 27.26 -9.03
C ALA A 178 22.61 28.30 -8.15
N ILE A 179 23.23 27.85 -7.06
CA ILE A 179 24.09 28.66 -6.18
C ILE A 179 25.51 28.10 -6.31
N ILE A 180 26.47 28.92 -6.74
CA ILE A 180 27.89 28.56 -6.83
C ILE A 180 28.61 29.31 -5.70
N VAL A 181 29.29 28.59 -4.81
CA VAL A 181 30.10 29.18 -3.72
C VAL A 181 31.52 28.62 -3.77
N THR A 182 32.52 29.49 -3.89
CA THR A 182 33.94 29.12 -3.99
C THR A 182 34.72 29.68 -2.81
N TRP A 183 35.41 28.83 -2.05
CA TRP A 183 36.38 29.22 -1.05
C TRP A 183 37.77 29.07 -1.68
N ARG A 184 38.44 30.18 -1.96
CA ARG A 184 39.68 30.22 -2.76
C ARG A 184 40.88 30.61 -1.91
N ASN A 185 41.91 29.78 -1.96
CA ASN A 185 43.20 29.98 -1.29
C ASN A 185 43.10 30.24 0.22
N LEU A 186 42.19 29.56 0.93
CA LEU A 186 42.03 29.74 2.38
C LEU A 186 43.06 28.95 3.18
N THR A 187 43.57 29.54 4.27
CA THR A 187 44.52 28.91 5.18
C THR A 187 43.85 28.55 6.51
N HIS A 188 44.55 27.81 7.38
CA HIS A 188 44.02 27.41 8.69
C HIS A 188 44.17 28.54 9.73
N ALA A 189 43.16 28.75 10.56
CA ALA A 189 43.06 29.95 11.42
C ALA A 189 44.22 30.10 12.44
N ASN A 190 44.79 28.99 12.94
CA ASN A 190 45.82 29.01 13.98
C ASN A 190 47.27 28.96 13.44
N ARG A 191 47.50 29.27 12.15
CA ARG A 191 48.84 29.21 11.52
C ARG A 191 49.82 30.19 12.18
N MET A 192 50.98 29.69 12.59
CA MET A 192 52.09 30.57 13.03
C MET A 192 52.63 31.41 11.87
N PRO A 193 52.90 32.73 12.03
CA PRO A 193 53.36 33.58 10.93
C PRO A 193 54.61 33.06 10.20
N THR A 194 55.49 32.36 10.94
CA THR A 194 56.79 31.83 10.49
C THR A 194 56.73 30.54 9.68
N THR A 195 55.57 29.87 9.56
CA THR A 195 55.46 28.60 8.84
C THR A 195 55.01 28.79 7.39
N THR A 196 55.25 27.78 6.54
CA THR A 196 54.92 27.84 5.12
C THR A 196 53.42 28.02 4.91
N LEU A 197 53.04 28.98 4.06
CA LEU A 197 51.64 29.27 3.80
C LEU A 197 51.01 28.16 2.94
N LYS A 198 50.27 27.25 3.59
CA LYS A 198 49.44 26.25 2.92
C LYS A 198 48.03 26.78 2.73
N THR A 199 47.45 26.53 1.56
CA THR A 199 46.10 26.97 1.21
C THR A 199 45.27 25.85 0.62
N ASN A 200 43.95 25.94 0.82
CA ASN A 200 42.96 25.05 0.22
C ASN A 200 42.06 25.86 -0.72
N THR A 201 41.63 25.23 -1.82
CA THR A 201 40.67 25.78 -2.79
C THR A 201 39.63 24.72 -3.12
N TYR A 202 38.36 25.05 -2.86
CA TYR A 202 37.22 24.16 -3.06
C TYR A 202 35.93 24.97 -3.33
N GLN A 203 34.93 24.30 -3.90
CA GLN A 203 33.69 24.92 -4.33
C GLN A 203 32.50 23.99 -4.07
N ALA A 204 31.38 24.56 -3.64
CA ALA A 204 30.08 23.91 -3.61
C ALA A 204 29.18 24.51 -4.70
N VAL A 205 28.46 23.67 -5.43
CA VAL A 205 27.41 24.09 -6.36
C VAL A 205 26.10 23.41 -5.98
N ILE A 206 25.11 24.18 -5.56
CA ILE A 206 23.75 23.73 -5.25
C ILE A 206 22.89 23.98 -6.48
N ALA A 207 22.04 23.02 -6.85
CA ALA A 207 21.21 23.07 -8.06
C ALA A 207 19.81 22.51 -7.77
N THR A 208 18.73 23.20 -8.16
CA THR A 208 17.35 22.78 -7.85
C THR A 208 16.33 23.01 -8.97
N ASP A 209 15.29 22.17 -8.99
CA ASP A 209 14.05 22.32 -9.80
C ASP A 209 12.84 22.70 -8.92
N GLU A 210 13.10 23.26 -7.72
CA GLU A 210 12.16 23.51 -6.62
C GLU A 210 11.49 22.26 -6.01
N LYS A 211 11.86 21.05 -6.43
CA LYS A 211 11.40 19.78 -5.83
C LYS A 211 12.57 18.88 -5.43
N ARG A 212 13.50 18.68 -6.37
CA ARG A 212 14.78 18.00 -6.20
C ARG A 212 15.89 19.01 -5.99
N THR A 213 16.89 18.62 -5.21
CA THR A 213 18.08 19.42 -4.98
C THR A 213 19.31 18.53 -5.06
N TYR A 214 20.26 18.95 -5.88
CA TYR A 214 21.56 18.33 -5.99
C TYR A 214 22.65 19.27 -5.48
N VAL A 215 23.66 18.71 -4.85
CA VAL A 215 24.85 19.41 -4.37
C VAL A 215 26.07 18.75 -4.98
N MET A 216 26.93 19.55 -5.59
CA MET A 216 28.23 19.17 -6.12
C MET A 216 29.32 19.76 -5.23
N PHE A 217 30.31 18.95 -4.84
CA PHE A 217 31.54 19.44 -4.22
C PHE A 217 32.71 19.24 -5.19
N ASN A 218 33.47 20.31 -5.44
CA ASN A 218 34.69 20.32 -6.25
C ASN A 218 35.88 20.66 -5.34
N TYR A 219 36.87 19.76 -5.24
CA TYR A 219 38.10 19.97 -4.47
C TYR A 219 39.30 20.09 -5.41
N ASP A 220 39.82 21.31 -5.57
CA ASP A 220 40.89 21.64 -6.52
C ASP A 220 42.28 21.44 -5.91
N ALA A 221 42.50 22.02 -4.71
CA ALA A 221 43.73 21.86 -3.95
C ALA A 221 43.45 21.76 -2.46
N ILE A 222 44.01 20.74 -1.80
CA ILE A 222 43.92 20.51 -0.36
C ILE A 222 45.33 20.23 0.18
N ASN A 223 45.93 21.23 0.83
CA ASN A 223 47.32 21.19 1.33
C ASN A 223 47.40 21.09 2.87
N TRP A 224 46.36 21.55 3.57
CA TRP A 224 46.19 21.41 5.01
C TRP A 224 44.86 20.70 5.32
N ILE A 225 44.80 20.01 6.46
CA ILE A 225 43.65 19.17 6.88
C ILE A 225 43.21 19.38 8.33
N SER A 226 43.87 20.23 9.14
CA SER A 226 43.42 20.52 10.51
C SER A 226 43.77 21.94 10.96
N ASP A 227 42.85 22.60 11.65
CA ASP A 227 43.10 23.89 12.31
C ASP A 227 43.82 23.77 13.66
N LYS A 228 44.00 22.55 14.21
CA LYS A 228 44.65 22.32 15.52
C LYS A 228 46.17 22.12 15.46
N ASP A 229 46.74 22.03 14.27
CA ASP A 229 48.18 22.00 14.03
C ASP A 229 48.65 23.37 13.52
N ASN A 230 49.14 24.18 14.45
CA ASN A 230 49.59 25.55 14.18
C ASN A 230 50.84 25.61 13.27
N TYR A 231 51.50 24.48 13.02
CA TYR A 231 52.77 24.41 12.29
C TYR A 231 52.58 24.00 10.83
N ASP A 232 52.07 22.77 10.60
CA ASP A 232 51.93 22.15 9.28
C ASP A 232 50.46 22.02 8.83
N GLY A 233 49.49 22.24 9.73
CA GLY A 233 48.07 22.04 9.46
C GLY A 233 47.70 20.59 9.11
N GLN A 234 48.50 19.59 9.50
CA GLN A 234 48.33 18.18 9.10
C GLN A 234 48.07 17.21 10.26
N LYS A 235 48.19 17.65 11.51
CA LYS A 235 47.95 16.84 12.72
C LYS A 235 46.72 17.35 13.49
N GLY A 236 46.09 16.48 14.28
CA GLY A 236 44.86 16.80 15.02
C GLY A 236 43.59 16.43 14.26
N THR A 237 42.46 17.00 14.66
CA THR A 237 41.13 16.64 14.13
C THR A 237 40.95 17.14 12.68
N PRO A 238 40.59 16.28 11.72
CA PRO A 238 40.24 16.68 10.36
C PRO A 238 38.84 17.33 10.26
N PRO A 239 38.52 18.06 9.17
CA PRO A 239 37.22 18.71 9.00
C PRO A 239 36.05 17.73 8.94
N PHE A 240 34.87 18.20 9.35
CA PHE A 240 33.61 17.53 9.02
C PHE A 240 33.20 17.86 7.59
N ILE A 241 32.76 16.84 6.85
CA ILE A 241 32.25 16.94 5.48
C ILE A 241 30.92 16.18 5.41
N GLY A 242 29.84 16.87 5.01
CA GLY A 242 28.51 16.28 5.00
C GLY A 242 27.38 17.29 5.21
N PHE A 243 26.30 16.81 5.81
CA PHE A 243 25.00 17.48 5.87
C PHE A 243 24.31 17.25 7.23
N ASN A 244 23.62 18.27 7.78
CA ASN A 244 22.71 18.10 8.92
C ASN A 244 21.35 18.76 8.62
N ALA A 245 20.25 18.16 9.06
CA ALA A 245 18.90 18.64 8.78
C ALA A 245 18.45 19.82 9.66
N GLY A 246 19.16 20.10 10.76
CA GLY A 246 18.88 21.23 11.64
C GLY A 246 17.62 21.12 12.50
N ASN A 247 17.21 19.89 12.81
CA ASN A 247 16.03 19.62 13.63
C ASN A 247 16.21 18.40 14.56
N ARG A 248 17.44 17.92 14.75
CA ARG A 248 17.77 16.69 15.49
C ARG A 248 17.20 15.37 14.95
N THR A 249 16.68 15.28 13.72
CA THR A 249 16.18 13.99 13.17
C THR A 249 17.15 13.26 12.25
N ARG A 250 17.93 13.98 11.42
CA ARG A 250 18.76 13.38 10.36
C ARG A 250 20.06 14.17 10.17
N ALA A 251 21.16 13.44 10.02
CA ALA A 251 22.45 13.93 9.54
C ALA A 251 23.06 12.91 8.57
N TYR A 252 24.03 13.33 7.78
CA TYR A 252 24.83 12.49 6.91
C TYR A 252 26.27 12.95 6.98
N GLU A 253 27.16 12.08 7.45
CA GLU A 253 28.61 12.29 7.43
C GLU A 253 29.20 11.57 6.20
N TYR A 254 30.09 12.22 5.46
CA TYR A 254 30.68 11.63 4.24
C TYR A 254 31.85 10.69 4.57
N GLU A 255 31.50 9.58 5.24
CA GLU A 255 32.40 8.48 5.55
C GLU A 255 32.86 7.73 4.28
N PRO A 256 34.09 7.17 4.24
CA PRO A 256 35.10 7.11 5.29
C PRO A 256 36.10 8.29 5.24
N TYR A 257 35.72 9.42 4.62
CA TYR A 257 36.59 10.57 4.39
C TYR A 257 36.46 11.63 5.49
N SER A 258 35.24 12.05 5.84
CA SER A 258 34.97 13.06 6.87
C SER A 258 35.64 12.72 8.20
N GLN A 259 36.20 13.74 8.87
CA GLN A 259 36.93 13.66 10.14
C GLN A 259 38.06 12.61 10.18
N GLN A 260 38.54 12.16 9.00
CA GLN A 260 39.68 11.26 8.83
C GLN A 260 40.80 11.94 8.03
N PRO A 261 42.10 11.64 8.27
CA PRO A 261 43.21 12.25 7.51
C PRO A 261 43.15 12.01 6.00
N ARG A 262 42.30 11.04 5.58
CA ARG A 262 41.98 10.69 4.20
C ARG A 262 41.36 11.84 3.39
N VAL A 263 40.81 12.89 4.00
CA VAL A 263 40.31 14.10 3.27
C VAL A 263 41.37 14.72 2.36
N SER A 264 42.66 14.57 2.68
CA SER A 264 43.78 14.99 1.85
C SER A 264 43.76 14.39 0.43
N ARG A 265 43.14 13.22 0.23
CA ARG A 265 43.02 12.58 -1.08
C ARG A 265 41.87 13.10 -1.92
N LEU A 266 40.94 13.91 -1.40
CA LEU A 266 39.71 14.31 -2.10
C LEU A 266 39.96 14.90 -3.51
N PRO A 267 40.99 15.73 -3.79
CA PRO A 267 41.28 16.19 -5.15
C PRO A 267 41.70 15.10 -6.16
N SER A 268 42.19 13.95 -5.68
CA SER A 268 42.50 12.78 -6.53
C SER A 268 41.36 11.76 -6.62
N LEU A 269 40.33 11.94 -5.79
CA LEU A 269 39.16 11.07 -5.66
C LEU A 269 37.91 11.74 -6.22
N GLY A 270 36.82 10.99 -6.33
CA GLY A 270 35.62 11.44 -7.03
C GLY A 270 35.84 11.44 -8.53
N PHE A 271 34.82 11.03 -9.28
CA PHE A 271 34.88 10.91 -10.74
C PHE A 271 33.62 11.52 -11.38
N GLY A 272 33.04 12.54 -10.74
CA GLY A 272 31.84 13.22 -11.23
C GLY A 272 32.06 13.74 -12.64
N ASN A 273 31.24 13.30 -13.59
CA ASN A 273 31.35 13.57 -15.04
C ASN A 273 32.73 13.19 -15.64
N GLY A 274 33.46 12.26 -15.01
CA GLY A 274 34.80 11.85 -15.40
C GLY A 274 35.93 12.76 -14.92
N ILE A 275 35.66 13.68 -13.98
CA ILE A 275 36.62 14.65 -13.46
C ILE A 275 37.02 14.30 -12.03
N HIS A 276 38.33 14.26 -11.76
CA HIS A 276 38.89 14.11 -10.41
C HIS A 276 38.55 15.32 -9.53
N GLY A 277 38.33 15.10 -8.23
CA GLY A 277 37.96 16.14 -7.27
C GLY A 277 36.47 16.49 -7.26
N ARG A 278 35.66 15.97 -8.20
CA ARG A 278 34.21 16.25 -8.28
C ARG A 278 33.36 15.12 -7.67
N PHE A 279 32.48 15.51 -6.75
CA PHE A 279 31.52 14.65 -6.05
C PHE A 279 30.09 15.20 -6.18
N TYR A 280 29.09 14.32 -6.16
CA TYR A 280 27.66 14.68 -6.24
C TYR A 280 26.83 14.04 -5.13
N PHE A 281 25.79 14.75 -4.70
CA PHE A 281 24.81 14.30 -3.72
C PHE A 281 23.41 14.77 -4.13
N GLN A 282 22.40 13.89 -4.09
CA GLN A 282 21.00 14.29 -4.02
C GLN A 282 20.69 14.60 -2.55
N VAL A 283 20.02 15.71 -2.25
CA VAL A 283 19.83 16.19 -0.86
C VAL A 283 18.40 16.61 -0.49
N ASP A 284 17.45 16.51 -1.42
CA ASP A 284 16.07 16.96 -1.21
C ASP A 284 15.32 16.23 -0.08
N GLU A 285 15.46 14.91 0.07
CA GLU A 285 14.80 14.13 1.14
C GLU A 285 15.74 13.22 1.94
N GLU A 286 16.36 12.24 1.30
CA GLU A 286 17.42 11.39 1.87
C GLU A 286 18.69 11.62 1.04
N ILE A 287 19.86 11.57 1.67
CA ILE A 287 21.13 11.88 1.00
C ILE A 287 21.61 10.68 0.18
N TRP A 288 21.68 10.83 -1.15
CA TRP A 288 22.20 9.80 -2.06
C TRP A 288 23.51 10.26 -2.71
N PRO A 289 24.66 9.60 -2.45
CA PRO A 289 25.92 9.93 -3.11
C PRO A 289 25.93 9.44 -4.57
N GLY A 290 26.28 10.32 -5.50
CA GLY A 290 26.37 10.04 -6.95
C GLY A 290 27.75 9.60 -7.43
N CYS A 291 28.73 9.45 -6.53
CA CYS A 291 30.09 9.04 -6.87
C CYS A 291 30.53 7.85 -6.01
N CYS A 292 31.51 7.10 -6.51
CA CYS A 292 31.99 5.90 -5.84
C CYS A 292 32.83 6.19 -4.57
N ILE A 293 32.91 5.18 -3.71
CA ILE A 293 33.58 5.23 -2.40
C ILE A 293 34.59 4.07 -2.31
N GLU A 294 35.86 4.38 -2.02
CA GLU A 294 36.91 3.38 -1.82
C GLU A 294 36.76 2.69 -0.44
N ARG A 295 35.85 1.70 -0.30
CA ARG A 295 35.63 1.04 1.00
C ARG A 295 36.88 0.35 1.57
N TYR A 296 37.82 -0.11 0.75
CA TYR A 296 39.07 -0.73 1.25
C TYR A 296 39.92 0.21 2.11
N LEU A 297 39.63 1.52 2.13
CA LEU A 297 40.26 2.46 3.04
C LEU A 297 39.89 2.24 4.50
N ASP A 298 38.73 1.62 4.81
CA ASP A 298 38.33 1.31 6.18
C ASP A 298 37.72 -0.10 6.33
N VAL A 299 38.50 -0.98 6.94
CA VAL A 299 38.15 -2.39 7.20
C VAL A 299 37.20 -2.52 8.39
N ASN A 300 37.22 -1.58 9.34
CA ASN A 300 36.49 -1.65 10.60
C ASN A 300 35.14 -0.89 10.56
N TRP A 301 34.76 -0.37 9.39
CA TRP A 301 33.58 0.45 9.17
C TRP A 301 32.30 -0.29 9.64
N PRO A 302 31.63 0.17 10.73
CA PRO A 302 30.72 -0.66 11.54
C PRO A 302 29.37 -0.92 10.87
N THR A 303 28.97 -0.04 9.95
CA THR A 303 27.78 -0.16 9.12
C THR A 303 28.17 -0.56 7.69
N ARG A 304 27.23 -1.15 6.95
CA ARG A 304 27.36 -1.26 5.50
C ARG A 304 26.98 0.10 4.88
N PRO A 305 27.73 0.64 3.91
CA PRO A 305 27.31 1.81 3.15
C PRO A 305 26.11 1.48 2.26
N LYS A 306 25.18 2.44 2.13
CA LYS A 306 24.06 2.35 1.18
C LYS A 306 24.58 2.47 -0.28
N LEU A 307 23.98 1.70 -1.19
CA LEU A 307 24.12 1.86 -2.65
C LEU A 307 23.17 2.96 -3.15
N THR A 308 23.60 3.74 -4.12
CA THR A 308 22.72 4.61 -4.93
C THR A 308 22.32 3.86 -6.19
N PHE A 309 21.03 3.81 -6.51
CA PHE A 309 20.52 3.00 -7.62
C PHE A 309 19.24 3.58 -8.25
N PHE A 310 19.03 3.29 -9.54
CA PHE A 310 17.82 3.65 -10.28
C PHE A 310 17.50 2.59 -11.36
N PRO A 311 16.23 2.23 -11.59
CA PRO A 311 15.03 2.67 -10.86
C PRO A 311 14.98 2.15 -9.42
N ARG A 312 14.18 2.80 -8.57
CA ARG A 312 14.02 2.42 -7.15
C ARG A 312 13.21 1.12 -6.95
N TYR A 313 12.55 0.64 -8.02
CA TYR A 313 11.71 -0.56 -8.05
C TYR A 313 11.72 -1.21 -9.44
N GLY A 314 11.24 -2.44 -9.55
CA GLY A 314 11.04 -3.11 -10.84
C GLY A 314 10.13 -4.34 -10.78
N SER A 315 9.91 -4.97 -11.94
CA SER A 315 8.97 -6.10 -12.08
C SER A 315 9.55 -7.40 -11.55
N MET A 316 8.73 -8.19 -10.85
CA MET A 316 9.08 -9.56 -10.47
C MET A 316 9.35 -10.48 -11.67
N LEU A 317 8.89 -10.14 -12.88
CA LEU A 317 9.23 -10.88 -14.11
C LEU A 317 10.70 -10.69 -14.53
N GLY A 318 11.47 -9.84 -13.85
CA GLY A 318 12.86 -9.55 -14.15
C GLY A 318 13.02 -8.66 -15.39
N GLY A 319 14.26 -8.52 -15.87
CA GLY A 319 14.58 -7.74 -17.06
C GLY A 319 14.67 -6.22 -16.85
N THR A 320 14.38 -5.69 -15.66
CA THR A 320 14.61 -4.28 -15.34
C THR A 320 16.12 -3.99 -15.27
N MET A 321 16.61 -3.01 -16.04
CA MET A 321 17.99 -2.54 -15.92
C MET A 321 18.12 -1.62 -14.70
N VAL A 322 18.78 -2.09 -13.66
CA VAL A 322 19.10 -1.34 -12.44
C VAL A 322 20.51 -0.80 -12.54
N ASN A 323 20.64 0.51 -12.72
CA ASN A 323 21.92 1.21 -12.66
C ASN A 323 22.31 1.40 -11.19
N VAL A 324 23.57 1.12 -10.84
CA VAL A 324 24.09 1.14 -9.45
C VAL A 324 25.42 1.89 -9.34
N THR A 325 25.56 2.69 -8.28
CA THR A 325 26.78 3.37 -7.81
C THR A 325 27.00 3.05 -6.32
N GLY A 326 28.27 2.88 -5.93
CA GLY A 326 28.66 2.68 -4.53
C GLY A 326 30.14 2.38 -4.40
N PRO A 327 30.59 1.14 -4.65
CA PRO A 327 32.02 0.84 -4.77
C PRO A 327 32.62 1.46 -6.05
N CYS A 328 33.94 1.67 -6.07
CA CYS A 328 34.67 2.14 -7.26
C CYS A 328 35.08 0.99 -8.17
N PHE A 329 34.86 1.15 -9.49
CA PHE A 329 35.12 0.14 -10.52
C PHE A 329 36.33 0.53 -11.37
N PHE A 330 37.54 0.60 -10.79
CA PHE A 330 38.70 1.20 -11.47
C PHE A 330 39.27 0.36 -12.64
N ASP A 331 39.17 -0.96 -12.60
CA ASP A 331 39.55 -1.82 -13.73
C ASP A 331 38.30 -2.26 -14.50
N PRO A 332 38.14 -1.90 -15.79
CA PRO A 332 37.06 -2.42 -16.64
C PRO A 332 37.06 -3.95 -16.81
N ARG A 333 38.08 -4.65 -16.29
CA ARG A 333 38.24 -6.11 -16.30
C ARG A 333 37.78 -6.81 -15.02
N SER A 334 37.48 -6.08 -13.95
CA SER A 334 36.99 -6.68 -12.71
C SER A 334 35.69 -7.49 -12.92
N ILE A 335 35.56 -8.60 -12.19
CA ILE A 335 34.37 -9.45 -12.18
C ILE A 335 33.36 -8.82 -11.21
N ILE A 336 32.30 -8.24 -11.74
CA ILE A 336 31.30 -7.53 -10.93
C ILE A 336 30.04 -8.38 -10.83
N ARG A 337 29.53 -8.58 -9.61
CA ARG A 337 28.27 -9.31 -9.36
C ARG A 337 27.29 -8.46 -8.57
N CYS A 338 26.04 -8.47 -9.02
CA CYS A 338 24.92 -7.86 -8.34
C CYS A 338 24.06 -8.96 -7.74
N LYS A 339 23.63 -8.80 -6.48
CA LYS A 339 22.86 -9.78 -5.74
C LYS A 339 21.53 -9.20 -5.31
N PHE A 340 20.45 -9.85 -5.73
CA PHE A 340 19.07 -9.53 -5.38
C PHE A 340 18.57 -10.62 -4.42
N ASP A 341 18.53 -10.32 -3.11
CA ASP A 341 18.28 -11.28 -2.03
C ASP A 341 19.21 -12.51 -2.13
N THR A 342 18.70 -13.66 -2.56
CA THR A 342 19.50 -14.89 -2.72
C THR A 342 20.13 -15.06 -4.12
N ILE A 343 19.69 -14.32 -5.14
CA ILE A 343 20.08 -14.55 -6.54
C ILE A 343 21.20 -13.61 -6.97
N GLU A 344 22.27 -14.15 -7.52
CA GLU A 344 23.40 -13.40 -8.08
C GLU A 344 23.32 -13.35 -9.61
N VAL A 345 23.63 -12.19 -10.18
CA VAL A 345 23.72 -11.91 -11.62
C VAL A 345 25.00 -11.13 -11.92
N ASP A 346 25.54 -11.25 -13.12
CA ASP A 346 26.73 -10.49 -13.52
C ASP A 346 26.39 -9.02 -13.83
N GLY A 347 27.31 -8.11 -13.48
CA GLY A 347 27.16 -6.67 -13.65
C GLY A 347 27.88 -6.15 -14.91
N ILE A 348 27.17 -5.37 -15.72
CA ILE A 348 27.70 -4.75 -16.94
C ILE A 348 28.41 -3.46 -16.57
N TYR A 349 29.74 -3.43 -16.73
CA TYR A 349 30.57 -2.25 -16.49
C TYR A 349 30.19 -1.09 -17.44
N ARG A 350 30.02 0.13 -16.89
CA ARG A 350 29.74 1.35 -17.66
C ARG A 350 30.81 2.42 -17.45
N SER A 351 31.17 2.70 -16.20
CA SER A 351 32.23 3.67 -15.84
C SER A 351 32.78 3.37 -14.44
N PRO A 352 33.86 4.03 -13.99
CA PRO A 352 34.41 3.84 -12.64
C PRO A 352 33.42 4.13 -11.50
N ASN A 353 32.34 4.87 -11.75
CA ASN A 353 31.25 5.13 -10.80
C ASN A 353 30.03 4.22 -10.94
N HIS A 354 29.84 3.53 -12.07
CA HIS A 354 28.53 3.02 -12.49
C HIS A 354 28.61 1.65 -13.19
N VAL A 355 27.72 0.75 -12.75
CA VAL A 355 27.44 -0.56 -13.33
C VAL A 355 25.94 -0.71 -13.60
N SER A 356 25.57 -1.39 -14.68
CA SER A 356 24.19 -1.82 -14.95
C SER A 356 24.00 -3.28 -14.55
N CYS A 357 23.08 -3.56 -13.63
CA CYS A 357 22.65 -4.90 -13.22
C CYS A 357 21.27 -5.17 -13.83
N ILE A 358 21.04 -6.31 -14.49
CA ILE A 358 19.69 -6.68 -14.96
C ILE A 358 19.01 -7.55 -13.91
N SER A 359 17.85 -7.13 -13.40
CA SER A 359 17.15 -7.83 -12.31
C SER A 359 16.70 -9.24 -12.75
N PRO A 360 16.98 -10.30 -11.99
CA PRO A 360 16.54 -11.65 -12.32
C PRO A 360 15.02 -11.82 -12.16
N PRO A 361 14.39 -12.77 -12.88
CA PRO A 361 13.00 -13.15 -12.63
C PRO A 361 12.84 -13.81 -11.25
N VAL A 362 11.84 -13.40 -10.49
CA VAL A 362 11.56 -13.84 -9.13
C VAL A 362 10.06 -14.09 -8.93
N MET A 363 9.72 -14.98 -7.99
CA MET A 363 8.33 -15.42 -7.75
C MET A 363 7.74 -14.83 -6.45
N TYR A 364 8.19 -13.64 -6.07
CA TYR A 364 7.76 -12.91 -4.87
C TYR A 364 7.74 -11.40 -5.13
N HIS A 365 7.30 -10.62 -4.13
CA HIS A 365 7.22 -9.16 -4.17
C HIS A 365 7.59 -8.57 -2.80
N GLY A 366 7.79 -7.25 -2.73
CA GLY A 366 8.23 -6.54 -1.52
C GLY A 366 9.67 -6.04 -1.61
N TYR A 367 10.21 -5.54 -0.49
CA TYR A 367 11.60 -5.08 -0.39
C TYR A 367 12.60 -6.23 -0.25
N VAL A 368 13.71 -6.14 -0.99
CA VAL A 368 14.87 -7.05 -0.90
C VAL A 368 16.18 -6.29 -0.74
N ASP A 369 17.20 -7.00 -0.24
CA ASP A 369 18.57 -6.53 -0.25
C ASP A 369 19.16 -6.65 -1.67
N LEU A 370 19.36 -5.52 -2.33
CA LEU A 370 20.27 -5.37 -3.46
C LEU A 370 21.69 -5.15 -2.90
N SER A 371 22.68 -5.91 -3.35
CA SER A 371 24.08 -5.70 -2.95
C SER A 371 25.04 -5.97 -4.12
N VAL A 372 26.26 -5.42 -4.04
CA VAL A 372 27.27 -5.54 -5.12
C VAL A 372 28.60 -6.07 -4.57
N SER A 373 29.23 -6.96 -5.34
CA SER A 373 30.56 -7.53 -5.14
C SER A 373 31.46 -7.20 -6.36
N ILE A 374 32.77 -7.08 -6.10
CA ILE A 374 33.82 -6.89 -7.10
C ILE A 374 34.89 -7.96 -6.85
N ASP A 375 35.36 -8.60 -7.93
CA ASP A 375 36.43 -9.61 -7.95
C ASP A 375 36.25 -10.75 -6.94
N GLN A 376 35.01 -11.24 -6.84
CA GLN A 376 34.56 -12.29 -5.91
C GLN A 376 34.72 -11.92 -4.42
N GLY A 377 34.94 -10.64 -4.11
CA GLY A 377 34.98 -10.11 -2.75
C GLY A 377 33.61 -10.10 -2.05
N PRO A 378 33.56 -9.77 -0.76
CA PRO A 378 32.31 -9.71 0.00
C PRO A 378 31.32 -8.66 -0.55
N PHE A 379 30.02 -8.96 -0.40
CA PHE A 379 28.91 -8.03 -0.70
C PHE A 379 28.82 -6.92 0.36
N LEU A 380 29.73 -5.95 0.27
CA LEU A 380 29.94 -4.94 1.33
C LEU A 380 28.99 -3.74 1.27
N PHE A 381 28.45 -3.42 0.10
CA PHE A 381 27.49 -2.33 -0.11
C PHE A 381 26.09 -2.91 -0.31
N TYR A 382 25.05 -2.26 0.22
CA TYR A 382 23.67 -2.77 0.18
C TYR A 382 22.62 -1.66 -0.06
N ALA A 383 21.42 -2.04 -0.50
CA ALA A 383 20.25 -1.17 -0.61
C ALA A 383 18.96 -1.98 -0.52
N LYS A 384 17.84 -1.30 -0.21
CA LYS A 384 16.49 -1.87 -0.24
C LYS A 384 15.83 -1.61 -1.60
N TYR A 385 15.81 -2.60 -2.48
CA TYR A 385 15.16 -2.54 -3.80
C TYR A 385 13.73 -3.11 -3.70
N TYR A 386 12.73 -2.46 -4.28
CA TYR A 386 11.32 -2.90 -4.20
C TYR A 386 10.88 -3.68 -5.45
N ILE A 387 10.36 -4.88 -5.27
CA ILE A 387 9.87 -5.74 -6.35
C ILE A 387 8.34 -5.68 -6.39
N GLN A 388 7.80 -5.26 -7.54
CA GLN A 388 6.36 -5.13 -7.80
C GLN A 388 5.80 -6.34 -8.59
N PRO A 389 4.57 -6.77 -8.31
CA PRO A 389 3.86 -7.77 -9.12
C PRO A 389 3.23 -7.15 -10.40
N PRO A 390 2.99 -7.92 -11.48
CA PRO A 390 2.53 -7.39 -12.77
C PRO A 390 1.19 -6.65 -12.78
N ASP A 391 0.30 -6.88 -11.80
CA ASP A 391 -0.95 -6.10 -11.68
C ASP A 391 -0.73 -4.68 -11.10
N MET A 392 0.47 -4.39 -10.56
CA MET A 392 0.83 -3.12 -9.90
C MET A 392 1.90 -2.33 -10.66
N VAL A 393 2.76 -3.01 -11.43
CA VAL A 393 3.69 -2.35 -12.36
C VAL A 393 2.88 -1.63 -13.45
N GLU A 394 3.24 -0.38 -13.75
CA GLU A 394 2.77 0.26 -14.99
C GLU A 394 3.37 -0.50 -16.18
N ALA A 395 2.53 -1.22 -16.92
CA ALA A 395 2.99 -2.11 -18.00
C ALA A 395 3.87 -1.37 -19.03
N ASP A 396 5.06 -1.91 -19.28
CA ASP A 396 6.03 -1.30 -20.20
C ASP A 396 5.77 -1.67 -21.66
N VAL A 397 4.94 -2.70 -21.89
CA VAL A 397 4.33 -3.02 -23.18
C VAL A 397 2.81 -2.98 -23.02
N ASN A 398 2.13 -2.06 -23.71
CA ASN A 398 0.67 -1.95 -23.69
C ASN A 398 0.07 -2.41 -25.02
N VAL A 399 -1.09 -3.06 -24.97
CA VAL A 399 -1.88 -3.41 -26.15
C VAL A 399 -2.99 -2.37 -26.31
N LEU A 400 -3.10 -1.77 -27.49
CA LEU A 400 -4.11 -0.75 -27.75
C LEU A 400 -5.53 -1.34 -27.84
N ASP A 401 -6.51 -0.50 -27.51
CA ASP A 401 -7.96 -0.77 -27.50
C ASP A 401 -8.42 -1.96 -26.63
N GLY A 402 -7.56 -2.53 -25.78
CA GLY A 402 -7.89 -3.69 -24.93
C GLY A 402 -8.20 -4.97 -25.72
N SER A 403 -7.73 -5.01 -26.98
CA SER A 403 -7.99 -6.07 -27.96
C SER A 403 -7.39 -7.43 -27.56
N ASP A 404 -6.39 -7.44 -26.67
CA ASP A 404 -5.78 -8.61 -26.02
C ASP A 404 -6.77 -9.51 -25.26
N LYS A 405 -7.92 -8.96 -24.84
CA LYS A 405 -8.92 -9.65 -24.00
C LYS A 405 -10.02 -10.34 -24.79
N LEU A 406 -10.08 -10.12 -26.11
CA LEU A 406 -11.08 -10.68 -27.01
C LEU A 406 -10.75 -12.14 -27.38
N GLU A 407 -11.77 -12.96 -27.66
CA GLU A 407 -11.54 -14.37 -28.08
C GLU A 407 -10.84 -14.44 -29.45
N ALA A 408 -11.28 -13.61 -30.39
CA ALA A 408 -10.85 -13.67 -31.79
C ALA A 408 -10.68 -12.27 -32.42
N PRO A 409 -9.75 -11.43 -31.93
CA PRO A 409 -9.30 -10.26 -32.67
C PRO A 409 -8.61 -10.65 -33.98
N GLU A 410 -8.62 -9.76 -34.97
CA GLU A 410 -7.93 -9.92 -36.25
C GLU A 410 -6.48 -9.44 -36.17
N ARG A 411 -6.27 -8.27 -35.55
CA ARG A 411 -4.97 -7.63 -35.31
C ARG A 411 -4.98 -6.89 -33.97
N PHE A 412 -3.81 -6.64 -33.39
CA PHE A 412 -3.65 -5.65 -32.32
C PHE A 412 -2.35 -4.86 -32.46
N VAL A 413 -2.30 -3.66 -31.87
CA VAL A 413 -1.09 -2.83 -31.83
C VAL A 413 -0.46 -2.92 -30.45
N ILE A 414 0.82 -3.27 -30.40
CA ILE A 414 1.65 -3.18 -29.19
C ILE A 414 2.39 -1.84 -29.16
N GLN A 415 2.53 -1.24 -27.98
CA GLN A 415 3.27 -0.01 -27.73
C GLN A 415 4.25 -0.19 -26.57
N TRP A 416 5.48 0.33 -26.67
CA TRP A 416 6.50 0.21 -25.61
C TRP A 416 7.28 1.49 -25.32
N LYS A 417 7.88 1.54 -24.13
CA LYS A 417 8.75 2.65 -23.66
C LYS A 417 10.22 2.34 -23.99
N HIS A 418 10.67 2.73 -25.18
CA HIS A 418 12.02 2.38 -25.67
C HIS A 418 13.15 2.87 -24.75
N GLU A 419 12.93 3.99 -24.04
CA GLU A 419 13.85 4.61 -23.10
C GLU A 419 14.21 3.69 -21.90
N LYS A 420 13.39 2.68 -21.60
CA LYS A 420 13.69 1.65 -20.59
C LYS A 420 14.48 0.45 -21.15
N LEU A 421 14.62 0.35 -22.47
CA LEU A 421 15.35 -0.72 -23.16
C LEU A 421 16.74 -0.24 -23.61
N THR A 422 16.80 0.90 -24.31
CA THR A 422 18.06 1.51 -24.77
C THR A 422 17.85 2.95 -25.25
N TRP A 423 18.95 3.71 -25.30
CA TRP A 423 19.00 5.08 -25.81
C TRP A 423 19.32 5.13 -27.32
N ASP A 424 19.82 4.05 -27.95
CA ASP A 424 19.93 3.98 -29.42
C ASP A 424 18.60 3.53 -30.04
N THR A 425 17.91 4.46 -30.68
CA THR A 425 16.64 4.23 -31.37
C THR A 425 16.74 3.24 -32.54
N ARG A 426 17.94 2.95 -33.04
CA ARG A 426 18.19 2.04 -34.17
C ARG A 426 18.56 0.62 -33.74
N ALA A 427 18.63 0.34 -32.44
CA ALA A 427 18.90 -1.02 -31.96
C ALA A 427 17.75 -1.96 -32.35
N PRO A 428 18.01 -3.14 -32.94
CA PRO A 428 16.96 -4.08 -33.33
C PRO A 428 16.33 -4.73 -32.09
N VAL A 429 15.00 -4.85 -32.10
CA VAL A 429 14.19 -5.48 -31.06
C VAL A 429 13.38 -6.64 -31.63
N GLN A 430 13.01 -7.57 -30.74
CA GLN A 430 12.12 -8.69 -31.03
C GLN A 430 11.00 -8.74 -29.99
N ALA A 431 9.79 -9.13 -30.41
CA ALA A 431 8.66 -9.36 -29.50
C ALA A 431 8.40 -10.87 -29.34
N ALA A 432 8.50 -11.36 -28.10
CA ALA A 432 8.35 -12.77 -27.74
C ALA A 432 7.12 -13.00 -26.86
N LEU A 433 6.43 -14.13 -27.08
CA LEU A 433 5.30 -14.56 -26.28
C LEU A 433 5.77 -15.52 -25.18
N TRP A 434 5.44 -15.20 -23.93
CA TRP A 434 5.74 -16.03 -22.75
C TRP A 434 4.46 -16.47 -22.05
N GLY A 435 4.50 -17.67 -21.47
CA GLY A 435 3.41 -18.28 -20.71
C GLY A 435 3.79 -18.57 -19.27
N TYR A 436 2.81 -18.66 -18.38
CA TYR A 436 3.02 -19.04 -16.99
C TYR A 436 2.36 -20.39 -16.67
N ARG A 437 3.07 -21.25 -15.93
CA ARG A 437 2.52 -22.56 -15.47
C ARG A 437 3.00 -22.95 -14.06
N GLU A 438 2.09 -23.60 -13.33
CA GLU A 438 2.37 -24.26 -12.04
C GLU A 438 2.40 -25.79 -12.26
N THR A 439 3.59 -26.39 -12.26
CA THR A 439 3.79 -27.83 -12.43
C THR A 439 3.61 -28.64 -11.14
N ASN A 440 3.54 -29.97 -11.25
CA ASN A 440 3.59 -30.87 -10.10
C ASN A 440 5.01 -31.00 -9.50
N GLU A 441 6.06 -30.71 -10.28
CA GLU A 441 7.34 -30.30 -9.70
C GLU A 441 7.12 -28.99 -8.93
N ASN A 442 7.54 -28.94 -7.66
CA ASN A 442 7.16 -27.94 -6.66
C ASN A 442 7.46 -26.46 -6.98
N TYR A 443 8.02 -26.14 -8.15
CA TYR A 443 8.42 -24.78 -8.54
C TYR A 443 7.69 -24.28 -9.78
N PRO A 444 7.07 -23.08 -9.71
CA PRO A 444 6.37 -22.43 -10.81
C PRO A 444 7.37 -21.85 -11.83
N LYS A 445 7.01 -21.83 -13.12
CA LYS A 445 7.95 -21.48 -14.20
C LYS A 445 7.29 -20.59 -15.27
N LEU A 446 8.03 -19.57 -15.72
CA LEU A 446 7.75 -18.88 -16.99
C LEU A 446 8.30 -19.73 -18.14
N THR A 447 7.53 -19.83 -19.21
CA THR A 447 7.78 -20.73 -20.35
C THR A 447 7.71 -19.93 -21.65
N TYR A 448 8.79 -19.88 -22.43
CA TYR A 448 8.77 -19.27 -23.76
C TYR A 448 7.80 -20.03 -24.68
N ILE A 449 6.89 -19.33 -25.36
CA ILE A 449 5.90 -19.93 -26.27
C ILE A 449 6.40 -19.88 -27.70
N ASP A 450 6.50 -18.68 -28.28
CA ASP A 450 6.80 -18.42 -29.69
C ASP A 450 7.27 -16.97 -29.91
N LEU A 451 7.83 -16.69 -31.08
CA LEU A 451 8.15 -15.34 -31.54
C LEU A 451 6.90 -14.72 -32.18
N LEU A 452 6.61 -13.45 -31.87
CA LEU A 452 5.47 -12.72 -32.46
C LEU A 452 5.86 -12.02 -33.77
N THR A 453 7.11 -11.60 -33.91
CA THR A 453 7.57 -10.69 -34.96
C THR A 453 8.64 -11.36 -35.80
N ASP A 454 8.28 -11.85 -36.99
CA ASP A 454 9.21 -12.44 -37.96
C ASP A 454 9.99 -11.35 -38.76
N GLU A 455 9.63 -10.05 -38.60
CA GLU A 455 10.29 -8.88 -39.21
C GLU A 455 11.24 -8.16 -38.23
N THR A 456 12.23 -7.42 -38.75
CA THR A 456 13.14 -6.59 -37.94
C THR A 456 12.50 -5.26 -37.53
N ILE A 457 12.21 -5.12 -36.23
CA ILE A 457 11.65 -3.89 -35.63
C ILE A 457 12.80 -3.12 -34.96
N LEU A 458 12.74 -1.78 -34.95
CA LEU A 458 13.71 -0.93 -34.27
C LEU A 458 13.15 -0.44 -32.93
N SER A 459 14.03 -0.29 -31.93
CA SER A 459 13.65 0.16 -30.59
C SER A 459 12.87 1.49 -30.63
N GLY A 460 13.27 2.41 -31.51
CA GLY A 460 12.67 3.73 -31.70
C GLY A 460 11.32 3.75 -32.41
N ASP A 461 10.84 2.65 -32.99
CA ASP A 461 9.53 2.59 -33.68
C ASP A 461 8.37 2.78 -32.69
N ARG A 462 8.58 2.42 -31.41
CA ARG A 462 7.68 2.57 -30.24
C ARG A 462 6.33 1.84 -30.33
N GLN A 463 5.86 1.49 -31.53
CA GLN A 463 4.62 0.75 -31.78
C GLN A 463 4.81 -0.25 -32.93
N HIS A 464 4.07 -1.37 -32.89
CA HIS A 464 4.02 -2.35 -33.98
C HIS A 464 2.64 -3.02 -34.06
N SER A 465 2.17 -3.32 -35.28
CA SER A 465 0.85 -3.91 -35.54
C SER A 465 0.99 -5.40 -35.84
N VAL A 466 0.54 -6.25 -34.92
CA VAL A 466 0.56 -7.71 -35.06
C VAL A 466 -0.72 -8.20 -35.74
N ASP A 467 -0.59 -8.80 -36.93
CA ASP A 467 -1.64 -9.62 -37.56
C ASP A 467 -1.68 -11.00 -36.85
N LEU A 468 -2.85 -11.43 -36.43
CA LEU A 468 -3.02 -12.63 -35.60
C LEU A 468 -3.39 -13.86 -36.43
N GLU A 469 -3.81 -13.68 -37.69
CA GLU A 469 -4.17 -14.81 -38.56
C GLU A 469 -2.92 -15.53 -39.09
N MET A 470 -1.72 -14.91 -39.02
CA MET A 470 -0.45 -15.62 -39.30
C MET A 470 -0.21 -16.81 -38.34
N TYR A 471 -0.65 -16.70 -37.07
CA TYR A 471 -0.46 -17.76 -36.07
C TYR A 471 -1.43 -18.94 -36.24
N LYS A 472 -2.45 -18.81 -37.09
CA LYS A 472 -3.46 -19.85 -37.38
C LYS A 472 -2.88 -21.21 -37.74
N ASN A 473 -1.69 -21.24 -38.33
CA ASN A 473 -1.01 -22.45 -38.74
C ASN A 473 0.04 -22.96 -37.71
N ARG A 474 0.50 -22.14 -36.77
CA ARG A 474 1.47 -22.52 -35.71
C ARG A 474 0.90 -23.66 -34.83
N TRP A 475 1.77 -24.41 -34.14
CA TRP A 475 1.38 -25.60 -33.36
C TRP A 475 2.40 -25.93 -32.25
N ASN A 476 2.02 -25.70 -30.99
CA ASN A 476 2.89 -25.82 -29.80
C ASN A 476 2.25 -26.82 -28.82
N TRP A 477 2.21 -28.08 -29.25
CA TRP A 477 1.48 -29.18 -28.58
C TRP A 477 1.84 -29.37 -27.09
N ASP A 478 3.05 -29.02 -26.71
CA ASP A 478 3.65 -29.11 -25.37
C ASP A 478 3.21 -27.99 -24.40
N LYS A 479 2.54 -26.94 -24.92
CA LYS A 479 2.19 -25.68 -24.21
C LYS A 479 0.69 -25.41 -24.13
N LEU A 480 -0.14 -26.34 -24.60
CA LEU A 480 -1.60 -26.17 -24.71
C LEU A 480 -2.35 -26.16 -23.37
N ASP A 481 -1.66 -26.32 -22.23
CA ASP A 481 -2.15 -26.12 -20.86
C ASP A 481 -2.00 -24.66 -20.36
N ILE A 482 -1.30 -23.81 -21.11
CA ILE A 482 -1.07 -22.42 -20.72
C ILE A 482 -2.23 -21.54 -21.21
N HIS A 483 -3.01 -20.97 -20.28
CA HIS A 483 -4.18 -20.15 -20.59
C HIS A 483 -3.92 -18.63 -20.62
N PHE A 484 -2.88 -18.15 -19.94
CA PHE A 484 -2.49 -16.73 -19.92
C PHE A 484 -0.96 -16.57 -19.95
N GLY A 485 -0.50 -15.38 -20.31
CA GLY A 485 0.91 -15.11 -20.54
C GLY A 485 1.25 -13.62 -20.56
N PHE A 486 2.38 -13.31 -21.18
CA PHE A 486 2.97 -11.97 -21.26
C PHE A 486 3.61 -11.77 -22.63
N ILE A 487 3.54 -10.54 -23.15
CA ILE A 487 4.35 -10.09 -24.27
C ILE A 487 5.63 -9.50 -23.69
N ALA A 488 6.78 -9.98 -24.18
CA ALA A 488 8.11 -9.52 -23.81
C ALA A 488 8.78 -8.83 -25.00
N ILE A 489 9.43 -7.69 -24.79
CA ILE A 489 10.28 -7.04 -25.80
C ILE A 489 11.70 -6.94 -25.26
N ASN A 490 12.66 -7.43 -26.03
CA ASN A 490 14.09 -7.35 -25.74
C ASN A 490 14.93 -7.10 -27.00
N LEU A 491 16.22 -6.81 -26.81
CA LEU A 491 17.14 -6.53 -27.92
C LEU A 491 17.51 -7.83 -28.65
N THR A 492 17.49 -7.80 -29.98
CA THR A 492 17.93 -8.90 -30.85
C THR A 492 19.45 -9.05 -30.82
N GLU A 493 20.16 -7.94 -30.63
CA GLU A 493 21.59 -7.88 -30.32
C GLU A 493 21.78 -7.52 -28.83
N PRO A 494 21.71 -8.51 -27.92
CA PRO A 494 21.92 -8.31 -26.49
C PRO A 494 23.39 -7.96 -26.19
N GLU A 495 23.62 -7.24 -25.09
CA GLU A 495 24.96 -6.98 -24.59
C GLU A 495 25.60 -8.28 -24.10
N ILE A 496 26.86 -8.49 -24.48
CA ILE A 496 27.61 -9.72 -24.14
C ILE A 496 28.34 -9.48 -22.83
N SER A 497 27.95 -10.22 -21.79
CA SER A 497 28.64 -10.28 -20.51
C SER A 497 30.00 -10.96 -20.65
N ARG A 498 30.89 -10.75 -19.67
CA ARG A 498 32.28 -11.26 -19.69
C ARG A 498 32.39 -12.78 -19.64
N ASP A 499 31.35 -13.48 -19.16
CA ASP A 499 31.23 -14.94 -19.21
C ASP A 499 30.80 -15.48 -20.58
N GLY A 500 30.48 -14.58 -21.53
CA GLY A 500 29.92 -14.91 -22.84
C GLY A 500 28.40 -15.05 -22.85
N SER A 501 27.72 -14.90 -21.71
CA SER A 501 26.26 -14.87 -21.67
C SER A 501 25.74 -13.59 -22.33
N ARG A 502 24.54 -13.71 -22.90
CA ARG A 502 23.84 -12.63 -23.58
C ARG A 502 22.79 -12.08 -22.63
N HIS A 503 22.91 -10.80 -22.27
CA HIS A 503 21.98 -10.13 -21.38
C HIS A 503 21.33 -8.94 -22.09
N SER A 504 20.01 -8.83 -21.97
CA SER A 504 19.23 -7.71 -22.48
C SER A 504 18.18 -7.34 -21.43
N PRO A 505 17.89 -6.05 -21.24
CA PRO A 505 16.68 -5.66 -20.53
C PRO A 505 15.45 -6.25 -21.23
N VAL A 506 14.39 -6.49 -20.46
CA VAL A 506 13.13 -7.03 -20.97
C VAL A 506 12.00 -6.15 -20.49
N LEU A 507 11.27 -5.56 -21.45
CA LEU A 507 10.01 -4.87 -21.18
C LEU A 507 8.89 -5.90 -21.22
N TRP A 508 7.98 -5.84 -20.24
CA TRP A 508 6.87 -6.78 -20.11
C TRP A 508 5.52 -6.08 -20.23
N SER A 509 4.55 -6.78 -20.81
CA SER A 509 3.15 -6.40 -20.73
C SER A 509 2.55 -6.70 -19.35
N GLY A 510 1.34 -6.18 -19.10
CA GLY A 510 0.45 -6.80 -18.12
C GLY A 510 0.08 -8.23 -18.52
N PRO A 511 -0.53 -9.03 -17.62
CA PRO A 511 -0.96 -10.39 -17.96
C PRO A 511 -2.05 -10.38 -19.04
N VAL A 512 -1.86 -11.17 -20.11
CA VAL A 512 -2.79 -11.30 -21.25
C VAL A 512 -3.36 -12.72 -21.36
N PRO A 513 -4.66 -12.89 -21.62
CA PRO A 513 -5.25 -14.20 -21.87
C PRO A 513 -4.88 -14.70 -23.28
N LEU A 514 -4.39 -15.93 -23.42
CA LEU A 514 -3.80 -16.42 -24.68
C LEU A 514 -4.84 -16.95 -25.69
N GLY A 515 -6.10 -16.51 -25.59
CA GLY A 515 -7.19 -16.93 -26.46
C GLY A 515 -6.90 -16.63 -27.93
N TRP A 516 -6.48 -15.40 -28.23
CA TRP A 516 -6.15 -14.96 -29.59
C TRP A 516 -5.08 -15.82 -30.27
N TYR A 517 -4.08 -16.31 -29.53
CA TYR A 517 -3.02 -17.19 -30.05
C TYR A 517 -3.45 -18.66 -30.11
N PHE A 518 -3.95 -19.22 -29.01
CA PHE A 518 -4.25 -20.65 -28.93
C PHE A 518 -5.63 -21.05 -29.46
N ARG A 519 -6.56 -20.13 -29.80
CA ARG A 519 -7.92 -20.44 -30.32
C ARG A 519 -7.92 -21.51 -31.41
N HIS A 520 -7.01 -21.38 -32.37
CA HIS A 520 -6.89 -22.27 -33.52
C HIS A 520 -6.27 -23.61 -33.13
N GLN A 521 -5.37 -23.61 -32.13
CA GLN A 521 -4.70 -24.81 -31.65
C GLN A 521 -5.63 -25.65 -30.76
N TRP A 522 -6.28 -25.04 -29.77
CA TRP A 522 -7.30 -25.70 -28.94
C TRP A 522 -8.46 -26.25 -29.77
N ARG A 523 -8.89 -25.54 -30.84
CA ARG A 523 -9.90 -26.05 -31.79
C ARG A 523 -9.50 -27.33 -32.52
N ARG A 524 -8.20 -27.58 -32.78
CA ARG A 524 -7.74 -28.85 -33.36
C ARG A 524 -7.68 -29.97 -32.32
N LYS A 525 -7.34 -29.67 -31.06
CA LYS A 525 -7.20 -30.66 -29.98
C LYS A 525 -8.54 -31.10 -29.37
N TYR A 526 -9.42 -30.14 -29.07
CA TYR A 526 -10.69 -30.37 -28.37
C TYR A 526 -11.92 -30.13 -29.27
N GLY A 527 -11.73 -29.74 -30.53
CA GLY A 527 -12.83 -29.48 -31.45
C GLY A 527 -13.57 -28.16 -31.19
N LYS A 528 -14.87 -28.12 -31.53
CA LYS A 528 -15.68 -26.90 -31.40
C LYS A 528 -16.02 -26.54 -29.95
N THR A 529 -16.03 -27.52 -29.04
CA THR A 529 -16.47 -27.41 -27.64
C THR A 529 -15.39 -26.88 -26.68
N TRP A 530 -14.16 -26.65 -27.16
CA TRP A 530 -12.97 -26.40 -26.34
C TRP A 530 -13.13 -25.46 -25.13
N LYS A 531 -13.94 -24.39 -25.27
CA LYS A 531 -14.26 -23.44 -24.17
C LYS A 531 -14.96 -24.12 -22.99
N LYS A 532 -15.94 -24.97 -23.29
CA LYS A 532 -16.66 -25.80 -22.30
C LYS A 532 -15.73 -26.89 -21.76
N ASP A 533 -14.98 -27.56 -22.60
CA ASP A 533 -14.12 -28.68 -22.20
C ASP A 533 -13.02 -28.26 -21.21
N ILE A 534 -12.37 -27.10 -21.45
CA ILE A 534 -11.39 -26.52 -20.52
C ILE A 534 -12.07 -25.99 -19.24
N CYS A 535 -13.29 -25.46 -19.35
CA CYS A 535 -14.07 -25.03 -18.18
C CYS A 535 -14.47 -26.22 -17.28
N GLU A 536 -14.87 -27.35 -17.86
CA GLU A 536 -15.22 -28.56 -17.12
C GLU A 536 -14.00 -29.16 -16.39
N ASP A 537 -12.83 -29.25 -17.04
CA ASP A 537 -11.59 -29.68 -16.38
C ASP A 537 -11.26 -28.78 -15.17
N TRP A 538 -11.31 -27.46 -15.31
CA TRP A 538 -11.12 -26.54 -14.19
C TRP A 538 -12.17 -26.77 -13.07
N TYR A 539 -13.44 -26.93 -13.43
CA TYR A 539 -14.54 -27.18 -12.48
C TYR A 539 -14.37 -28.48 -11.70
N TYR A 540 -13.90 -29.56 -12.35
CA TYR A 540 -13.60 -30.81 -11.68
C TYR A 540 -12.33 -30.73 -10.82
N ARG A 541 -11.31 -29.96 -11.22
CA ARG A 541 -10.13 -29.69 -10.37
C ARG A 541 -10.50 -28.90 -9.11
N GLU A 542 -11.37 -27.89 -9.22
CA GLU A 542 -11.93 -27.17 -8.07
C GLU A 542 -12.71 -28.09 -7.11
N LYS A 543 -13.49 -29.04 -7.64
CA LYS A 543 -14.31 -29.98 -6.85
C LYS A 543 -13.52 -30.86 -5.88
N TYR A 544 -12.29 -31.23 -6.22
CA TYR A 544 -11.41 -32.03 -5.37
C TYR A 544 -10.37 -31.18 -4.60
N SER A 545 -10.44 -29.86 -4.69
CA SER A 545 -9.55 -28.92 -3.99
C SER A 545 -10.15 -28.42 -2.68
N ASP A 546 -9.32 -27.91 -1.77
CA ASP A 546 -9.77 -27.39 -0.47
C ASP A 546 -10.81 -26.28 -0.59
N ARG A 547 -11.77 -26.28 0.35
CA ARG A 547 -12.88 -25.31 0.46
C ARG A 547 -12.41 -23.98 1.03
N PHE A 548 -11.57 -23.26 0.29
CA PHE A 548 -10.94 -22.01 0.71
C PHE A 548 -11.92 -20.93 1.22
N ALA A 549 -13.10 -20.81 0.61
CA ALA A 549 -14.04 -19.73 0.85
C ALA A 549 -14.48 -19.59 2.32
N ILE A 550 -14.57 -20.68 3.09
CA ILE A 550 -14.97 -20.62 4.51
C ILE A 550 -13.98 -19.86 5.41
N THR A 551 -12.77 -19.58 4.91
CA THR A 551 -11.70 -18.87 5.65
C THR A 551 -11.60 -17.38 5.30
N LEU A 552 -12.43 -16.88 4.38
CA LEU A 552 -12.43 -15.50 3.92
C LEU A 552 -13.18 -14.55 4.86
N PHE A 553 -12.84 -13.26 4.80
CA PHE A 553 -13.70 -12.22 5.37
C PHE A 553 -14.98 -12.07 4.56
N ARG A 554 -16.11 -11.97 5.26
CA ARG A 554 -17.42 -11.71 4.68
C ARG A 554 -17.45 -10.32 4.05
N CYS A 555 -18.06 -10.18 2.87
CA CYS A 555 -18.28 -8.87 2.28
C CYS A 555 -19.22 -8.03 3.17
N PRO A 556 -18.87 -6.75 3.45
CA PRO A 556 -19.79 -5.78 4.01
C PRO A 556 -21.10 -5.69 3.20
N CYS A 557 -22.21 -5.31 3.83
CA CYS A 557 -23.47 -5.18 3.10
C CYS A 557 -23.49 -3.95 2.19
N THR A 558 -22.91 -2.83 2.63
CA THR A 558 -22.91 -1.57 1.89
C THR A 558 -21.50 -1.02 1.67
N LEU A 559 -21.33 -0.19 0.63
CA LEU A 559 -20.11 0.58 0.39
C LEU A 559 -19.74 1.49 1.59
N LYS A 560 -20.74 1.97 2.35
CA LYS A 560 -20.51 2.70 3.61
C LYS A 560 -19.77 1.82 4.61
N GLN A 561 -20.31 0.64 4.94
CA GLN A 561 -19.64 -0.31 5.85
C GLN A 561 -18.26 -0.71 5.33
N ALA A 562 -18.09 -0.91 4.03
CA ALA A 562 -16.82 -1.29 3.42
C ALA A 562 -15.70 -0.25 3.61
N LYS A 563 -16.03 1.05 3.50
CA LYS A 563 -15.06 2.14 3.76
C LYS A 563 -14.72 2.32 5.23
N LEU A 564 -15.61 1.90 6.14
CA LEU A 564 -15.43 1.98 7.59
C LEU A 564 -14.70 0.74 8.17
N ASP A 565 -14.30 -0.21 7.31
CA ASP A 565 -13.64 -1.46 7.69
C ASP A 565 -12.17 -1.49 7.21
N ALA A 566 -11.50 -0.34 7.37
CA ALA A 566 -10.18 -0.04 6.81
C ALA A 566 -9.06 -0.98 7.30
N GLY A 567 -9.26 -1.70 8.41
CA GLY A 567 -8.32 -2.73 8.88
C GLY A 567 -8.40 -4.06 8.13
N ARG A 568 -9.50 -4.34 7.43
CA ARG A 568 -9.70 -5.61 6.68
C ARG A 568 -9.84 -5.42 5.19
N PHE A 569 -10.41 -4.31 4.75
CA PHE A 569 -10.67 -4.01 3.33
C PHE A 569 -10.00 -2.71 2.88
N ALA A 570 -9.44 -2.74 1.67
CA ALA A 570 -8.91 -1.57 0.97
C ALA A 570 -9.55 -1.46 -0.42
N PRO A 571 -9.70 -0.27 -1.02
CA PRO A 571 -10.16 -0.10 -2.40
C PRO A 571 -9.33 -0.88 -3.41
N ASP A 572 -9.99 -1.36 -4.46
CA ASP A 572 -9.31 -2.01 -5.57
C ASP A 572 -8.54 -1.00 -6.46
N LEU A 573 -7.40 -1.42 -6.99
CA LEU A 573 -6.55 -0.57 -7.83
C LEU A 573 -7.07 -0.40 -9.27
N GLN A 574 -7.96 -1.29 -9.72
CA GLN A 574 -8.54 -1.24 -11.07
C GLN A 574 -10.00 -0.73 -11.04
N CYS A 575 -10.76 -0.97 -9.97
CA CYS A 575 -12.12 -0.49 -9.79
C CYS A 575 -12.34 0.27 -8.47
N ASN A 576 -12.06 1.57 -8.49
CA ASN A 576 -12.40 2.51 -7.40
C ASN A 576 -13.06 3.78 -7.95
N GLU A 577 -13.50 4.66 -7.05
CA GLU A 577 -14.32 5.86 -7.35
C GLU A 577 -13.64 6.92 -8.21
N ILE A 578 -12.31 6.85 -8.34
CA ILE A 578 -11.45 7.86 -8.95
C ILE A 578 -10.88 7.33 -10.27
N ASP A 579 -10.23 6.17 -10.23
CA ASP A 579 -9.62 5.55 -11.43
C ASP A 579 -10.67 4.92 -12.36
N ARG A 580 -11.80 4.44 -11.80
CA ARG A 580 -13.02 3.97 -12.49
C ARG A 580 -12.87 2.93 -13.63
N LYS A 581 -11.75 2.21 -13.74
CA LYS A 581 -11.49 1.21 -14.82
C LYS A 581 -12.26 -0.12 -14.64
N CYS A 582 -13.42 -0.08 -13.99
CA CYS A 582 -14.26 -1.21 -13.62
C CYS A 582 -14.75 -2.04 -14.82
N GLU A 583 -14.94 -1.41 -15.99
CA GLU A 583 -15.66 -1.99 -17.14
C GLU A 583 -15.09 -3.32 -17.67
N THR A 584 -13.79 -3.58 -17.49
CA THR A 584 -13.13 -4.82 -17.99
C THR A 584 -13.68 -6.09 -17.32
N PHE A 585 -13.91 -6.04 -16.00
CA PHE A 585 -14.30 -7.21 -15.19
C PHE A 585 -15.60 -7.00 -14.41
N HIS A 586 -16.02 -5.76 -14.20
CA HIS A 586 -17.09 -5.36 -13.29
C HIS A 586 -17.98 -4.27 -13.91
N LYS A 587 -18.63 -4.58 -15.04
CA LYS A 587 -19.38 -3.67 -15.93
C LYS A 587 -20.58 -2.92 -15.31
N ALA A 588 -20.86 -3.11 -14.02
CA ALA A 588 -21.87 -2.36 -13.27
C ALA A 588 -21.37 -1.85 -11.90
N ALA A 589 -20.09 -2.05 -11.56
CA ALA A 589 -19.53 -1.61 -10.29
C ALA A 589 -19.10 -0.13 -10.35
N TYR A 590 -19.47 0.62 -9.32
CA TYR A 590 -18.99 1.97 -9.05
C TYR A 590 -17.71 1.97 -8.21
N HIS A 591 -17.59 0.99 -7.30
CA HIS A 591 -16.41 0.79 -6.46
C HIS A 591 -16.28 -0.68 -6.05
N CYS A 592 -15.06 -1.22 -6.02
CA CYS A 592 -14.76 -2.49 -5.37
C CYS A 592 -13.75 -2.30 -4.25
N VAL A 593 -13.87 -3.10 -3.20
CA VAL A 593 -12.84 -3.30 -2.17
C VAL A 593 -12.31 -4.72 -2.22
N ARG A 594 -11.05 -4.90 -1.84
CA ARG A 594 -10.40 -6.20 -1.68
C ARG A 594 -9.95 -6.39 -0.23
N SER A 595 -9.84 -7.63 0.21
CA SER A 595 -9.20 -7.91 1.51
C SER A 595 -7.74 -7.42 1.47
N GLY A 596 -7.29 -6.65 2.45
CA GLY A 596 -5.91 -6.13 2.48
C GLY A 596 -4.86 -7.22 2.67
N ARG A 597 -5.28 -8.37 3.22
CA ARG A 597 -4.45 -9.54 3.52
C ARG A 597 -5.03 -10.84 2.94
N PRO A 598 -4.22 -11.89 2.78
CA PRO A 598 -4.72 -13.24 2.51
C PRO A 598 -5.42 -13.85 3.73
N ALA A 599 -6.26 -14.85 3.46
CA ALA A 599 -6.74 -15.81 4.47
C ALA A 599 -5.68 -16.87 4.77
N VAL A 600 -5.90 -17.70 5.80
CA VAL A 600 -4.96 -18.75 6.25
C VAL A 600 -4.58 -19.70 5.09
N GLY A 601 -5.52 -20.03 4.20
CA GLY A 601 -5.28 -20.85 3.01
C GLY A 601 -4.61 -20.15 1.82
N GLY A 602 -4.26 -18.85 1.92
CA GLY A 602 -3.72 -18.06 0.80
C GLY A 602 -4.75 -17.43 -0.14
N ALA A 603 -6.05 -17.57 0.18
CA ALA A 603 -7.15 -17.02 -0.59
C ALA A 603 -7.45 -15.53 -0.30
N GLY A 604 -8.21 -14.88 -1.18
CA GLY A 604 -8.62 -13.48 -1.05
C GLY A 604 -10.12 -13.25 -1.26
N GLN A 605 -10.61 -12.06 -0.87
CA GLN A 605 -11.97 -11.61 -1.17
C GLN A 605 -11.94 -10.31 -1.98
N LEU A 606 -12.80 -10.22 -2.99
CA LEU A 606 -13.19 -8.99 -3.69
C LEU A 606 -14.69 -8.76 -3.48
N CYS A 607 -15.09 -7.53 -3.15
CA CYS A 607 -16.47 -7.12 -2.92
C CYS A 607 -16.75 -5.86 -3.74
N CYS A 608 -17.69 -5.91 -4.68
CA CYS A 608 -17.99 -4.82 -5.60
C CYS A 608 -19.38 -4.25 -5.32
N TYR A 609 -19.54 -2.93 -5.46
CA TYR A 609 -20.75 -2.20 -5.14
C TYR A 609 -21.23 -1.36 -6.33
N ASP A 610 -22.55 -1.22 -6.47
CA ASP A 610 -23.18 -0.37 -7.50
C ASP A 610 -23.14 1.13 -7.14
N ASP A 611 -23.76 1.96 -7.98
CA ASP A 611 -23.89 3.42 -7.80
C ASP A 611 -24.67 3.83 -6.54
N ARG A 612 -25.40 2.90 -5.93
CA ARG A 612 -26.18 3.05 -4.69
C ARG A 612 -25.44 2.50 -3.47
N GLY A 613 -24.28 1.89 -3.67
CA GLY A 613 -23.48 1.25 -2.64
C GLY A 613 -23.94 -0.16 -2.27
N GLU A 614 -24.75 -0.83 -3.11
CA GLU A 614 -25.26 -2.18 -2.89
C GLU A 614 -24.29 -3.25 -3.41
N LEU A 615 -24.08 -4.33 -2.64
CA LEU A 615 -23.14 -5.41 -2.98
C LEU A 615 -23.58 -6.20 -4.22
N ILE A 616 -22.86 -6.05 -5.34
CA ILE A 616 -23.08 -6.76 -6.60
C ILE A 616 -22.52 -8.18 -6.51
N ARG A 617 -23.37 -9.18 -6.73
CA ARG A 617 -23.06 -10.59 -6.47
C ARG A 617 -22.84 -11.42 -7.74
N THR A 618 -21.82 -12.28 -7.70
CA THR A 618 -21.42 -13.17 -8.78
C THR A 618 -22.47 -14.24 -9.11
N GLY A 619 -23.33 -14.60 -8.14
CA GLY A 619 -24.49 -15.47 -8.38
C GLY A 619 -25.55 -14.84 -9.29
N ASP A 620 -25.70 -13.52 -9.24
CA ASP A 620 -26.66 -12.77 -10.06
C ASP A 620 -26.08 -12.28 -11.38
N THR A 621 -24.81 -11.88 -11.38
CA THR A 621 -24.11 -11.48 -12.61
C THR A 621 -22.63 -11.81 -12.55
N MET A 622 -22.07 -12.32 -13.65
CA MET A 622 -20.64 -12.63 -13.82
C MET A 622 -19.72 -11.44 -13.52
N TYR A 623 -20.25 -10.22 -13.57
CA TYR A 623 -19.56 -8.95 -13.27
C TYR A 623 -19.51 -8.61 -11.76
N GLY A 624 -20.06 -9.43 -10.87
CA GLY A 624 -20.04 -9.22 -9.41
C GLY A 624 -18.69 -9.50 -8.72
N GLY A 625 -18.51 -9.02 -7.49
CA GLY A 625 -17.29 -9.18 -6.71
C GLY A 625 -17.13 -10.60 -6.14
N ARG A 626 -16.00 -11.26 -6.42
CA ARG A 626 -15.83 -12.71 -6.21
C ARG A 626 -14.77 -13.08 -5.16
N PRO A 627 -14.93 -14.19 -4.40
CA PRO A 627 -13.81 -14.80 -3.69
C PRO A 627 -12.76 -15.31 -4.69
N ALA A 628 -11.49 -15.28 -4.32
CA ALA A 628 -10.36 -15.74 -5.13
C ALA A 628 -9.60 -16.85 -4.40
N ARG A 629 -9.32 -17.98 -5.08
CA ARG A 629 -8.57 -19.10 -4.50
C ARG A 629 -7.14 -18.71 -4.15
N ALA A 630 -6.51 -17.88 -5.00
CA ALA A 630 -5.20 -17.28 -4.72
C ALA A 630 -5.35 -15.78 -4.47
N PHE A 631 -4.72 -15.26 -3.42
CA PHE A 631 -4.68 -13.84 -3.15
C PHE A 631 -3.86 -13.11 -4.22
N GLN A 632 -4.37 -11.99 -4.74
CA GLN A 632 -3.69 -11.24 -5.80
C GLN A 632 -2.27 -10.79 -5.44
N PHE A 633 -1.96 -10.56 -4.16
CA PHE A 633 -0.62 -10.18 -3.72
C PHE A 633 0.16 -11.38 -3.14
N GLY A 634 -0.29 -12.60 -3.43
CA GLY A 634 0.34 -13.85 -3.01
C GLY A 634 0.31 -14.09 -1.50
N LYS A 635 1.04 -15.10 -1.04
CA LYS A 635 1.22 -15.38 0.39
C LYS A 635 2.65 -15.82 0.65
N HIS A 636 3.33 -15.17 1.60
CA HIS A 636 4.66 -15.60 2.03
C HIS A 636 4.63 -17.09 2.48
N PRO A 637 5.54 -17.97 2.02
CA PRO A 637 6.84 -17.68 1.39
C PRO A 637 6.85 -17.54 -0.14
N PHE A 638 5.70 -17.45 -0.81
CA PHE A 638 5.49 -17.27 -2.26
C PHE A 638 6.04 -18.38 -3.19
N LYS A 639 7.01 -19.19 -2.75
CA LYS A 639 7.69 -20.26 -3.52
C LYS A 639 6.84 -21.52 -3.76
N GLN A 640 5.51 -21.43 -3.69
CA GLN A 640 4.59 -22.58 -3.77
C GLN A 640 3.37 -22.29 -4.66
N LYS A 641 2.77 -23.36 -5.17
CA LYS A 641 1.50 -23.35 -5.91
C LYS A 641 0.42 -22.52 -5.19
N MET A 642 -0.37 -21.75 -5.93
CA MET A 642 -1.42 -20.85 -5.40
C MET A 642 -0.92 -19.66 -4.54
N MET A 643 0.39 -19.51 -4.30
CA MET A 643 0.92 -18.48 -3.39
C MET A 643 1.65 -17.31 -4.08
N ILE A 644 1.76 -17.27 -5.41
CA ILE A 644 2.53 -16.23 -6.11
C ILE A 644 1.71 -14.94 -6.29
N PRO A 645 2.29 -13.76 -6.04
CA PRO A 645 1.69 -12.48 -6.40
C PRO A 645 1.32 -12.40 -7.89
N SER A 646 0.09 -11.99 -8.19
CA SER A 646 -0.59 -11.94 -9.49
C SER A 646 -0.70 -13.28 -10.24
N LEU A 647 0.40 -14.01 -10.42
CA LEU A 647 0.46 -15.15 -11.35
C LEU A 647 -0.46 -16.31 -10.94
N SER A 648 -0.49 -16.66 -9.65
CA SER A 648 -1.40 -17.70 -9.15
C SER A 648 -2.88 -17.26 -9.22
N TYR A 649 -3.17 -15.98 -8.94
CA TYR A 649 -4.51 -15.39 -9.07
C TYR A 649 -4.98 -15.39 -10.53
N TRP A 650 -4.12 -15.02 -11.46
CA TRP A 650 -4.42 -15.10 -12.89
C TRP A 650 -4.63 -16.54 -13.37
N LEU A 651 -3.87 -17.52 -12.85
CA LEU A 651 -4.07 -18.92 -13.21
C LEU A 651 -5.43 -19.46 -12.73
N HIS A 652 -5.75 -19.30 -11.44
CA HIS A 652 -6.88 -20.00 -10.80
C HIS A 652 -8.19 -19.21 -10.75
N ASP A 653 -8.16 -17.89 -10.93
CA ASP A 653 -9.31 -17.01 -10.70
C ASP A 653 -9.64 -16.07 -11.88
N VAL A 654 -8.64 -15.57 -12.63
CA VAL A 654 -8.87 -14.66 -13.77
C VAL A 654 -8.94 -15.40 -15.11
N SER A 655 -8.02 -16.31 -15.43
CA SER A 655 -8.05 -17.06 -16.69
C SER A 655 -9.33 -17.89 -16.89
N PRO A 656 -9.91 -18.54 -15.85
CA PRO A 656 -11.15 -19.32 -16.02
C PRO A 656 -12.38 -18.46 -16.31
N TYR A 657 -12.42 -17.21 -15.82
CA TYR A 657 -13.49 -16.27 -16.15
C TYR A 657 -13.59 -16.00 -17.67
N PHE A 658 -12.46 -16.00 -18.38
CA PHE A 658 -12.46 -15.82 -19.84
C PHE A 658 -13.11 -17.00 -20.57
N PHE A 659 -12.62 -18.24 -20.41
CA PHE A 659 -13.17 -19.38 -21.16
C PHE A 659 -14.51 -19.90 -20.62
N CYS A 660 -14.79 -19.78 -19.31
CA CYS A 660 -16.08 -20.19 -18.74
C CYS A 660 -17.20 -19.17 -18.98
N CYS A 661 -16.92 -17.86 -18.90
CA CYS A 661 -17.95 -16.80 -19.00
C CYS A 661 -17.73 -15.87 -20.21
N LYS A 662 -16.60 -15.14 -20.27
CA LYS A 662 -16.50 -13.97 -21.17
C LYS A 662 -16.40 -14.32 -22.66
N TRP A 663 -15.92 -15.50 -22.99
CA TRP A 663 -15.93 -16.05 -24.35
C TRP A 663 -17.05 -17.09 -24.56
N ALA A 664 -17.90 -17.33 -23.55
CA ALA A 664 -19.00 -18.29 -23.67
C ALA A 664 -20.20 -17.70 -24.42
N GLU A 665 -20.84 -18.51 -25.25
CA GLU A 665 -22.02 -18.09 -26.01
C GLU A 665 -23.20 -17.88 -25.04
N GLY A 666 -23.72 -16.65 -24.98
CA GLY A 666 -24.69 -16.22 -23.97
C GLY A 666 -24.09 -15.58 -22.68
N GLU A 667 -22.77 -15.41 -22.60
CA GLU A 667 -22.04 -14.82 -21.46
C GLU A 667 -22.53 -15.28 -20.06
N ASP A 668 -23.39 -14.49 -19.43
CA ASP A 668 -23.84 -14.63 -18.04
C ASP A 668 -24.72 -15.88 -17.80
N ASP A 669 -25.49 -16.26 -18.81
CA ASP A 669 -26.46 -17.36 -18.79
C ASP A 669 -25.91 -18.67 -19.38
N ALA A 670 -24.63 -18.69 -19.78
CA ALA A 670 -23.96 -19.88 -20.26
C ALA A 670 -23.82 -20.95 -19.16
N GLU A 671 -23.94 -22.23 -19.52
CA GLU A 671 -23.78 -23.34 -18.58
C GLU A 671 -22.36 -23.38 -17.99
N SER A 672 -21.34 -23.13 -18.79
CA SER A 672 -19.95 -22.98 -18.35
C SER A 672 -19.78 -21.80 -17.38
N CYS A 673 -20.52 -20.70 -17.57
CA CYS A 673 -20.46 -19.59 -16.64
C CYS A 673 -21.14 -19.93 -15.31
N SER A 674 -22.21 -20.74 -15.33
CA SER A 674 -22.80 -21.30 -14.11
C SER A 674 -21.80 -22.17 -13.32
N MET A 675 -20.94 -22.95 -14.01
CA MET A 675 -19.87 -23.73 -13.36
C MET A 675 -18.82 -22.82 -12.69
N PHE A 676 -18.43 -21.73 -13.35
CA PHE A 676 -17.53 -20.72 -12.76
C PHE A 676 -18.16 -20.01 -11.56
N LYS A 677 -19.39 -19.52 -11.72
CA LYS A 677 -20.17 -18.87 -10.65
C LYS A 677 -20.25 -19.75 -9.42
N TYR A 678 -20.51 -21.07 -9.55
CA TYR A 678 -20.62 -21.99 -8.41
C TYR A 678 -19.39 -21.98 -7.48
N TRP A 679 -18.17 -22.03 -8.01
CA TRP A 679 -16.94 -22.00 -7.19
C TRP A 679 -16.43 -20.58 -6.87
N ARG A 680 -17.05 -19.55 -7.44
CA ARG A 680 -16.66 -18.13 -7.30
C ARG A 680 -17.84 -17.23 -6.92
N THR A 681 -18.85 -17.78 -6.25
CA THR A 681 -20.02 -17.03 -5.75
C THR A 681 -19.58 -16.08 -4.64
N SER A 682 -19.99 -14.81 -4.71
CA SER A 682 -19.79 -13.82 -3.65
C SER A 682 -20.27 -14.35 -2.30
N GLN A 683 -19.53 -14.09 -1.22
CA GLN A 683 -20.09 -14.37 0.10
C GLN A 683 -21.21 -13.39 0.42
N ASP A 684 -22.33 -13.92 0.91
CA ASP A 684 -23.42 -13.10 1.39
C ASP A 684 -23.05 -12.37 2.69
N CYS A 685 -23.51 -11.13 2.82
CA CYS A 685 -23.19 -10.25 3.94
C CYS A 685 -23.99 -10.55 5.23
N SER A 686 -24.83 -11.59 5.25
CA SER A 686 -25.66 -11.96 6.41
C SER A 686 -24.85 -12.30 7.67
N LEU A 687 -23.59 -12.71 7.49
CA LEU A 687 -22.62 -13.01 8.55
C LEU A 687 -21.49 -11.97 8.60
N TYR A 688 -21.66 -10.80 7.97
CA TYR A 688 -20.76 -9.68 8.16
C TYR A 688 -20.87 -9.15 9.60
N GLN A 689 -19.73 -8.80 10.19
CA GLN A 689 -19.65 -8.19 11.52
C GLN A 689 -18.73 -6.98 11.43
N PRO A 690 -19.18 -5.76 11.81
CA PRO A 690 -18.35 -4.57 11.77
C PRO A 690 -17.21 -4.63 12.80
N PRO A 691 -16.10 -3.90 12.59
CA PRO A 691 -15.01 -3.83 13.57
C PRO A 691 -15.42 -3.08 14.85
N GLY A 692 -14.67 -3.25 15.93
CA GLY A 692 -14.58 -2.26 17.00
C GLY A 692 -13.59 -1.16 16.61
N VAL A 693 -13.86 0.09 17.01
CA VAL A 693 -12.97 1.23 16.73
C VAL A 693 -12.73 2.04 18.00
N GLY A 694 -11.46 2.23 18.35
CA GLY A 694 -10.99 3.19 19.35
C GLY A 694 -10.20 4.31 18.67
N SER A 695 -10.22 5.53 19.20
CA SER A 695 -9.59 6.71 18.59
C SER A 695 -8.81 7.55 19.59
N VAL A 696 -7.76 8.23 19.11
CA VAL A 696 -6.97 9.22 19.87
C VAL A 696 -6.69 10.46 18.99
N PHE A 697 -6.84 11.65 19.57
CA PHE A 697 -6.76 12.97 18.91
C PHE A 697 -6.62 14.10 19.95
N GLY A 698 -6.21 15.32 19.56
CA GLY A 698 -6.09 16.45 20.50
C GLY A 698 -4.97 16.32 21.54
N ASP A 699 -5.15 16.90 22.74
CA ASP A 699 -4.14 16.87 23.81
C ASP A 699 -4.23 15.68 24.80
N PRO A 700 -3.72 14.53 24.34
CA PRO A 700 -4.61 13.55 23.72
C PRO A 700 -5.89 13.29 24.52
N HIS A 701 -7.02 13.45 23.84
CA HIS A 701 -8.30 12.84 24.19
C HIS A 701 -8.43 11.46 23.54
N PHE A 702 -9.25 10.62 24.16
CA PHE A 702 -9.45 9.23 23.78
C PHE A 702 -10.94 8.93 23.70
N LEU A 703 -11.32 8.21 22.64
CA LEU A 703 -12.61 7.53 22.53
C LEU A 703 -12.34 6.02 22.56
N THR A 704 -12.68 5.35 23.65
CA THR A 704 -12.44 3.91 23.82
C THR A 704 -13.28 3.07 22.85
N PHE A 705 -12.94 1.78 22.72
CA PHE A 705 -13.73 0.84 21.92
C PHE A 705 -15.22 0.79 22.33
N ASP A 706 -15.53 1.06 23.60
CA ASP A 706 -16.89 1.10 24.16
C ASP A 706 -17.46 2.48 24.50
N ARG A 707 -16.84 3.52 23.93
CA ARG A 707 -17.34 4.90 23.90
C ARG A 707 -17.36 5.59 25.28
N VAL A 708 -16.34 5.39 26.09
CA VAL A 708 -15.92 6.36 27.11
C VAL A 708 -15.07 7.43 26.40
N ASN A 709 -15.36 8.71 26.67
CA ASN A 709 -14.58 9.85 26.18
C ASN A 709 -13.85 10.48 27.36
N TYR A 710 -12.53 10.63 27.28
CA TYR A 710 -11.71 11.20 28.37
C TYR A 710 -10.41 11.85 27.85
N THR A 711 -9.79 12.71 28.67
CA THR A 711 -8.51 13.38 28.39
C THR A 711 -7.39 12.78 29.24
N PHE A 712 -6.19 12.59 28.68
CA PHE A 712 -5.02 12.14 29.43
C PHE A 712 -3.71 12.77 28.93
N ASN A 713 -3.30 13.88 29.54
CA ASN A 713 -2.08 14.60 29.18
C ASN A 713 -0.80 14.02 29.83
N GLY A 714 -0.32 12.88 29.34
CA GLY A 714 1.00 12.32 29.71
C GLY A 714 2.11 12.75 28.74
N LYS A 715 3.37 12.90 29.21
CA LYS A 715 4.54 13.20 28.35
C LYS A 715 5.51 12.00 28.29
N GLY A 716 5.66 11.41 27.09
CA GLY A 716 6.44 10.19 26.87
C GLY A 716 5.78 9.23 25.88
N GLU A 717 6.10 7.94 25.98
CA GLU A 717 5.59 6.87 25.13
C GLU A 717 4.62 5.96 25.91
N PHE A 718 3.45 5.64 25.34
CA PHE A 718 2.34 4.96 26.04
C PHE A 718 1.67 3.89 25.17
N VAL A 719 1.12 2.86 25.80
CA VAL A 719 0.35 1.80 25.12
C VAL A 719 -1.08 2.26 24.84
N LEU A 720 -1.43 2.39 23.56
CA LEU A 720 -2.80 2.65 23.10
C LEU A 720 -3.64 1.37 23.16
N THR A 721 -3.11 0.29 22.58
CA THR A 721 -3.74 -1.05 22.59
C THR A 721 -2.66 -2.12 22.62
N ARG A 722 -2.72 -3.00 23.62
CA ARG A 722 -1.89 -4.20 23.76
C ARG A 722 -2.77 -5.42 23.97
N VAL A 723 -2.42 -6.50 23.30
CA VAL A 723 -3.10 -7.80 23.32
C VAL A 723 -2.02 -8.85 23.37
N ASP A 724 -1.95 -9.62 24.46
CA ASP A 724 -1.05 -10.77 24.56
C ASP A 724 -1.85 -12.06 24.81
N HIS A 725 -2.29 -12.69 23.72
CA HIS A 725 -3.11 -13.90 23.74
C HIS A 725 -2.53 -14.97 22.81
N ARG A 726 -2.74 -16.26 23.11
CA ARG A 726 -2.18 -17.38 22.33
C ARG A 726 -2.51 -17.34 20.82
N MET A 727 -3.63 -16.72 20.46
CA MET A 727 -4.11 -16.61 19.07
C MET A 727 -3.85 -15.23 18.42
N HIS A 728 -3.62 -14.18 19.21
CA HIS A 728 -3.49 -12.80 18.74
C HIS A 728 -2.48 -12.05 19.62
N LYS A 729 -1.49 -11.42 19.00
CA LYS A 729 -0.48 -10.59 19.68
C LYS A 729 -0.39 -9.26 18.95
N LEU A 730 -0.91 -8.19 19.55
CA LEU A 730 -0.93 -6.86 18.94
C LEU A 730 -0.36 -5.85 19.94
N ASP A 731 0.54 -4.99 19.48
CA ASP A 731 1.05 -3.84 20.23
C ASP A 731 0.90 -2.59 19.37
N VAL A 732 0.19 -1.58 19.89
CA VAL A 732 0.02 -0.24 19.32
C VAL A 732 0.36 0.78 20.41
N GLN A 733 1.34 1.64 20.13
CA GLN A 733 1.87 2.63 21.07
C GLN A 733 1.81 4.03 20.46
N GLY A 734 1.59 5.05 21.28
CA GLY A 734 1.57 6.46 20.92
C GLY A 734 2.65 7.22 21.68
N ARG A 735 3.23 8.24 21.05
CA ARG A 735 4.15 9.19 21.67
C ARG A 735 3.48 10.55 21.80
N PHE A 736 3.44 11.04 23.03
CA PHE A 736 2.88 12.34 23.40
C PHE A 736 4.01 13.29 23.78
N GLU A 737 4.14 14.37 23.04
CA GLU A 737 5.19 15.38 23.23
C GLU A 737 4.56 16.72 23.60
N GLN A 738 5.25 17.52 24.41
CA GLN A 738 4.79 18.85 24.79
C GLN A 738 5.01 19.83 23.62
N PRO A 739 4.01 20.61 23.20
CA PRO A 739 4.21 21.64 22.18
C PRO A 739 5.09 22.78 22.69
N GLU A 740 5.89 23.35 21.81
CA GLU A 740 6.69 24.55 22.12
C GLU A 740 5.80 25.80 22.18
N PRO A 741 6.03 26.73 23.12
CA PRO A 741 5.23 27.95 23.23
C PRO A 741 5.52 28.89 22.04
N ARG A 742 4.46 29.46 21.44
CA ARG A 742 4.54 30.34 20.25
C ARG A 742 5.51 31.52 20.38
N ASN A 743 5.78 32.00 21.60
CA ASN A 743 6.90 32.89 21.93
C ASN A 743 7.65 32.36 23.16
N HIS A 744 8.99 32.45 23.19
CA HIS A 744 9.82 32.08 24.35
C HIS A 744 9.49 32.83 25.67
N GLN A 745 8.74 33.94 25.59
CA GLN A 745 8.26 34.72 26.75
C GLN A 745 6.89 34.27 27.29
N SER A 746 6.23 33.32 26.61
CA SER A 746 4.94 32.76 27.07
C SER A 746 5.20 31.72 28.17
N PRO A 747 4.23 31.47 29.08
CA PRO A 747 4.32 30.31 29.96
C PRO A 747 4.43 29.01 29.15
N GLN A 748 5.03 27.97 29.76
CA GLN A 748 5.02 26.64 29.17
C GLN A 748 3.60 26.08 29.09
N ILE A 749 3.33 25.30 28.05
CA ILE A 749 2.02 24.69 27.81
C ILE A 749 1.90 23.44 28.69
N ASN A 750 0.86 23.39 29.54
CA ASN A 750 0.58 22.27 30.47
C ASN A 750 -0.24 21.15 29.81
N GLY A 751 0.00 20.91 28.52
CA GLY A 751 -0.62 19.87 27.71
C GLY A 751 0.41 19.22 26.79
N THR A 752 0.00 18.18 26.08
CA THR A 752 0.83 17.42 25.13
C THR A 752 0.09 17.23 23.82
N ARG A 753 0.69 16.58 22.83
CA ARG A 753 0.06 16.26 21.55
C ARG A 753 0.61 14.96 21.00
N LEU A 754 -0.24 14.23 20.28
CA LEU A 754 0.16 13.03 19.56
C LEU A 754 1.10 13.40 18.40
N MET A 755 2.36 12.95 18.48
CA MET A 755 3.41 13.25 17.49
C MET A 755 3.86 12.02 16.71
N ALA A 756 3.75 10.83 17.29
CA ALA A 756 4.07 9.58 16.61
C ALA A 756 3.22 8.41 17.11
N ILE A 757 3.04 7.41 16.26
CA ILE A 757 2.38 6.12 16.55
C ILE A 757 3.25 5.00 16.00
N THR A 758 3.38 3.91 16.73
CA THR A 758 4.03 2.69 16.25
C THR A 758 3.12 1.48 16.49
N ALA A 759 3.13 0.52 15.55
CA ALA A 759 2.26 -0.65 15.60
C ALA A 759 2.97 -1.91 15.07
N ARG A 760 2.63 -3.05 15.69
CA ARG A 760 3.17 -4.39 15.37
C ARG A 760 2.16 -5.49 15.69
N ASP A 761 2.00 -6.44 14.78
CA ASP A 761 1.24 -7.67 14.98
C ASP A 761 2.19 -8.87 15.01
N ASN A 762 2.31 -9.51 16.19
CA ASN A 762 3.02 -10.77 16.40
C ASN A 762 4.50 -10.73 15.93
N VAL A 763 4.76 -11.22 14.71
CA VAL A 763 6.09 -11.28 14.07
C VAL A 763 6.20 -10.43 12.81
N SER A 764 5.28 -9.47 12.63
CA SER A 764 5.32 -8.47 11.56
C SER A 764 6.55 -7.57 11.64
N SER A 765 6.81 -6.85 10.56
CA SER A 765 7.56 -5.60 10.59
C SER A 765 6.93 -4.61 11.58
N ILE A 766 7.76 -3.77 12.18
CA ILE A 766 7.32 -2.63 13.00
C ILE A 766 7.09 -1.44 12.07
N VAL A 767 5.94 -0.77 12.21
CA VAL A 767 5.59 0.42 11.44
C VAL A 767 5.45 1.60 12.39
N GLU A 768 6.20 2.68 12.14
CA GLU A 768 6.07 3.96 12.84
C GLU A 768 5.59 5.07 11.87
N PHE A 769 4.62 5.87 12.33
CA PHE A 769 4.15 7.10 11.71
C PHE A 769 4.57 8.28 12.60
N ARG A 770 5.24 9.31 12.06
CA ARG A 770 5.75 10.45 12.82
C ARG A 770 5.43 11.77 12.10
N VAL A 771 4.81 12.73 12.78
CA VAL A 771 4.49 14.06 12.19
C VAL A 771 5.77 14.75 11.69
N ARG A 772 5.75 15.32 10.48
CA ARG A 772 6.85 16.16 9.97
C ARG A 772 6.80 17.56 10.61
N PRO A 773 7.94 18.18 10.98
CA PRO A 773 7.97 19.58 11.44
C PRO A 773 7.39 20.55 10.42
N ALA A 774 6.89 21.72 10.85
CA ALA A 774 6.11 22.61 9.99
C ALA A 774 6.79 22.98 8.64
N PRO A 775 8.09 23.36 8.58
CA PRO A 775 8.74 23.70 7.31
C PRO A 775 9.08 22.47 6.44
N ALA A 776 8.83 21.25 6.93
CA ALA A 776 8.96 19.99 6.16
C ALA A 776 7.61 19.41 5.69
N ARG A 777 6.48 20.12 5.94
CA ARG A 777 5.12 19.68 5.55
C ARG A 777 4.65 20.13 4.16
N TRP A 778 5.46 20.89 3.41
CA TRP A 778 5.08 21.45 2.11
C TRP A 778 4.82 20.41 1.00
N GLN A 779 5.41 19.21 1.10
CA GLN A 779 5.17 18.08 0.19
C GLN A 779 4.55 16.86 0.90
N TYR A 780 5.12 16.44 2.04
CA TYR A 780 4.67 15.27 2.79
C TYR A 780 4.35 15.66 4.24
N HIS A 781 3.25 15.18 4.82
CA HIS A 781 2.79 15.59 6.16
C HIS A 781 3.36 14.73 7.30
N MET A 782 3.77 13.48 7.02
CA MET A 782 4.40 12.59 8.00
C MET A 782 5.62 11.85 7.42
N TYR A 783 6.50 11.37 8.30
CA TYR A 783 7.43 10.29 7.99
C TYR A 783 6.74 8.95 8.26
N ILE A 784 7.02 7.97 7.41
CA ILE A 784 6.65 6.56 7.61
C ILE A 784 7.97 5.80 7.72
N ILE A 785 8.13 5.01 8.76
CA ILE A 785 9.36 4.26 9.04
C ILE A 785 8.97 2.79 9.24
N VAL A 786 9.60 1.87 8.52
CA VAL A 786 9.32 0.43 8.63
C VAL A 786 10.63 -0.32 8.85
N ASP A 787 10.72 -1.07 9.95
CA ASP A 787 11.94 -1.78 10.38
C ASP A 787 13.23 -0.91 10.26
N THR A 788 13.13 0.35 10.70
CA THR A 788 14.16 1.43 10.68
C THR A 788 14.42 2.16 9.36
N GLU A 789 13.83 1.74 8.23
CA GLU A 789 13.99 2.42 6.93
C GLU A 789 12.83 3.38 6.62
N TYR A 790 13.11 4.50 5.94
CA TYR A 790 12.08 5.50 5.58
C TYR A 790 11.31 5.09 4.32
N VAL A 791 9.99 5.04 4.42
CA VAL A 791 9.07 4.62 3.35
C VAL A 791 8.31 5.83 2.79
N TYR A 792 8.14 5.86 1.46
CA TYR A 792 7.57 6.98 0.72
C TYR A 792 6.61 6.49 -0.38
N PHE A 793 5.56 7.26 -0.65
CA PHE A 793 4.49 6.91 -1.59
C PHE A 793 4.59 7.79 -2.86
N TRP A 794 5.68 7.58 -3.62
CA TRP A 794 6.10 8.44 -4.75
C TRP A 794 5.10 8.51 -5.92
N ASP A 795 4.37 7.43 -6.20
CA ASP A 795 3.58 7.24 -7.40
C ASP A 795 2.34 6.33 -7.14
N ASN A 796 1.37 6.37 -8.04
CA ASN A 796 0.19 5.51 -8.05
C ASN A 796 0.52 4.00 -7.97
N SER A 797 1.61 3.54 -8.61
CA SER A 797 2.08 2.14 -8.53
C SER A 797 2.62 1.74 -7.15
N LEU A 798 2.89 2.71 -6.27
CA LEU A 798 3.35 2.54 -4.89
C LEU A 798 2.30 2.95 -3.85
N ARG A 799 1.02 3.15 -4.23
CA ARG A 799 -0.12 3.41 -3.33
C ARG A 799 -0.35 2.32 -2.28
N VAL A 800 0.09 1.08 -2.57
CA VAL A 800 -0.01 -0.06 -1.65
C VAL A 800 1.35 -0.75 -1.61
N GLN A 801 1.91 -0.94 -0.41
CA GLN A 801 3.24 -1.50 -0.19
C GLN A 801 3.19 -2.63 0.83
N PHE A 802 3.94 -3.70 0.57
CA PHE A 802 3.87 -4.95 1.34
C PHE A 802 5.17 -5.19 2.10
N PHE A 803 4.99 -5.41 3.40
CA PHE A 803 6.04 -5.76 4.34
C PHE A 803 5.67 -7.07 5.03
N LYS A 804 6.51 -7.54 5.95
CA LYS A 804 6.27 -8.82 6.63
C LYS A 804 5.05 -8.68 7.55
N GLY A 805 3.95 -9.35 7.23
CA GLY A 805 2.73 -9.40 8.06
C GLY A 805 1.98 -8.06 8.21
N VAL A 806 2.30 -7.07 7.39
CA VAL A 806 1.62 -5.77 7.35
C VAL A 806 1.63 -5.19 5.94
N THR A 807 0.47 -4.68 5.50
CA THR A 807 0.30 -3.92 4.26
C THR A 807 0.06 -2.46 4.60
N LEU A 808 0.77 -1.55 3.94
CA LEU A 808 0.57 -0.11 4.03
C LEU A 808 -0.15 0.40 2.79
N TYR A 809 -1.16 1.24 2.98
CA TYR A 809 -2.02 1.75 1.92
C TYR A 809 -2.28 3.26 2.09
N GLN A 810 -2.08 4.03 1.02
CA GLN A 810 -2.43 5.45 0.94
C GLN A 810 -3.74 5.60 0.14
N PRO A 811 -4.80 6.22 0.72
CA PRO A 811 -6.06 6.45 0.01
C PRO A 811 -5.91 7.24 -1.29
N ALA A 812 -6.65 6.84 -2.32
CA ALA A 812 -6.69 7.57 -3.57
C ALA A 812 -7.26 8.99 -3.37
N ASN A 813 -6.77 9.95 -4.15
CA ASN A 813 -6.78 11.41 -3.92
C ASN A 813 -5.78 11.94 -2.85
N VAL A 814 -5.13 11.08 -2.06
CA VAL A 814 -4.05 11.51 -1.14
C VAL A 814 -2.70 11.28 -1.81
N TYR A 815 -1.87 12.32 -1.81
CA TYR A 815 -0.52 12.32 -2.40
C TYR A 815 0.56 12.87 -1.45
N ASN A 816 0.15 13.67 -0.47
CA ASN A 816 1.01 14.34 0.50
C ASN A 816 1.28 13.50 1.77
N MET A 817 1.09 12.18 1.73
CA MET A 817 1.27 11.29 2.90
C MET A 817 0.59 11.84 4.18
N SER A 818 -0.61 12.42 4.05
CA SER A 818 -1.38 12.98 5.18
C SER A 818 -2.37 11.99 5.79
N HIS A 819 -2.63 10.88 5.11
CA HIS A 819 -3.56 9.83 5.51
C HIS A 819 -3.01 8.49 5.03
N ILE A 820 -2.71 7.58 5.96
CA ILE A 820 -2.19 6.24 5.68
C ILE A 820 -2.94 5.23 6.55
N VAL A 821 -3.11 4.01 6.04
CA VAL A 821 -3.67 2.87 6.79
C VAL A 821 -2.66 1.72 6.79
N ALA A 822 -2.35 1.19 7.98
CA ALA A 822 -1.69 -0.08 8.17
C ALA A 822 -2.71 -1.19 8.40
N MET A 823 -2.57 -2.31 7.69
CA MET A 823 -3.44 -3.48 7.77
C MET A 823 -2.60 -4.70 8.14
N PHE A 824 -2.90 -5.34 9.28
CA PHE A 824 -2.07 -6.42 9.85
C PHE A 824 -2.67 -7.81 9.65
N ASP A 825 -1.83 -8.86 9.69
CA ASP A 825 -2.20 -10.26 9.41
C ASP A 825 -3.31 -10.85 10.33
N SER A 826 -3.51 -10.33 11.54
CA SER A 826 -4.68 -10.67 12.38
C SER A 826 -6.00 -10.10 11.83
N GLY A 827 -5.96 -9.04 11.03
CA GLY A 827 -7.09 -8.22 10.62
C GLY A 827 -7.31 -6.99 11.48
N ALA A 828 -6.41 -6.69 12.43
CA ALA A 828 -6.32 -5.38 13.05
C ALA A 828 -5.83 -4.33 12.04
N GLY A 829 -6.28 -3.09 12.19
CA GLY A 829 -5.82 -1.96 11.38
C GLY A 829 -5.52 -0.73 12.22
N VAL A 830 -4.62 0.11 11.72
CA VAL A 830 -4.29 1.42 12.30
C VAL A 830 -4.33 2.46 11.19
N GLU A 831 -5.29 3.36 11.25
CA GLU A 831 -5.42 4.52 10.38
C GLU A 831 -4.81 5.74 11.07
N VAL A 832 -3.99 6.49 10.34
CA VAL A 832 -3.33 7.71 10.85
C VAL A 832 -3.59 8.86 9.88
N ARG A 833 -4.02 10.00 10.44
CA ARG A 833 -4.44 11.20 9.70
C ARG A 833 -3.76 12.43 10.29
N VAL A 834 -3.21 13.32 9.45
CA VAL A 834 -2.43 14.50 9.87
C VAL A 834 -2.93 15.77 9.18
N GLU A 835 -3.66 16.59 9.94
CA GLU A 835 -4.27 17.86 9.53
C GLU A 835 -3.47 19.02 10.14
N ASN A 836 -2.96 19.93 9.30
CA ASN A 836 -2.09 21.08 9.62
C ASN A 836 -0.80 20.80 10.43
N GLY A 837 -0.58 19.59 10.94
CA GLY A 837 0.51 19.24 11.86
C GLY A 837 0.05 18.55 13.15
N HIS A 838 -1.24 18.29 13.29
CA HIS A 838 -1.85 17.57 14.40
C HIS A 838 -2.23 16.18 13.92
N MET A 839 -1.94 15.15 14.73
CA MET A 839 -2.20 13.75 14.38
C MET A 839 -3.43 13.24 15.12
N ALA A 840 -4.31 12.56 14.38
CA ALA A 840 -5.34 11.70 14.93
C ALA A 840 -5.18 10.28 14.38
N ALA A 841 -5.65 9.29 15.13
CA ALA A 841 -5.62 7.91 14.68
C ALA A 841 -6.79 7.08 15.20
N HIS A 842 -7.09 6.03 14.44
CA HIS A 842 -8.21 5.13 14.65
C HIS A 842 -7.72 3.68 14.55
N VAL A 843 -7.92 2.91 15.61
CA VAL A 843 -7.52 1.50 15.70
C VAL A 843 -8.75 0.63 15.47
N TYR A 844 -8.70 -0.18 14.42
CA TYR A 844 -9.78 -1.07 13.98
C TYR A 844 -9.48 -2.51 14.42
N LEU A 845 -10.42 -3.15 15.13
CA LEU A 845 -10.26 -4.54 15.61
C LEU A 845 -11.46 -5.42 15.19
N PRO A 846 -11.23 -6.63 14.63
CA PRO A 846 -12.31 -7.60 14.41
C PRO A 846 -12.73 -8.26 15.74
N LEU A 847 -14.00 -8.72 15.85
CA LEU A 847 -14.58 -9.24 17.11
C LEU A 847 -13.81 -10.38 17.78
N THR A 848 -12.86 -11.02 17.10
CA THR A 848 -11.95 -12.01 17.72
C THR A 848 -11.06 -11.40 18.81
N PHE A 849 -10.94 -10.07 18.89
CA PHE A 849 -10.21 -9.32 19.92
C PHE A 849 -11.03 -8.92 21.15
N ILE A 850 -12.35 -9.16 21.17
CA ILE A 850 -13.21 -8.83 22.33
C ILE A 850 -12.72 -9.54 23.61
N ASN A 851 -12.80 -8.85 24.76
CA ASN A 851 -12.30 -9.26 26.08
C ASN A 851 -10.79 -9.58 26.14
N LYS A 852 -9.96 -8.94 25.29
CA LYS A 852 -8.51 -9.22 25.19
C LYS A 852 -7.63 -7.97 25.05
N THR A 853 -8.19 -6.76 24.98
CA THR A 853 -7.41 -5.53 24.84
C THR A 853 -7.09 -4.93 26.20
N ARG A 854 -5.94 -4.26 26.30
CA ARG A 854 -5.51 -3.45 27.45
C ARG A 854 -4.76 -2.23 26.92
N GLY A 855 -4.89 -1.07 27.56
CA GLY A 855 -4.27 0.18 27.10
C GLY A 855 -5.22 1.36 27.17
N LEU A 856 -4.76 2.52 26.72
CA LEU A 856 -5.53 3.77 26.76
C LEU A 856 -6.83 3.74 25.91
N LEU A 857 -6.96 2.82 24.95
CA LEU A 857 -8.22 2.61 24.20
C LEU A 857 -9.20 1.62 24.87
N GLY A 858 -8.84 1.07 26.04
CA GLY A 858 -9.72 0.32 26.95
C GLY A 858 -9.74 -1.20 26.76
N ASN A 859 -10.46 -1.89 27.65
CA ASN A 859 -10.83 -3.30 27.47
C ASN A 859 -12.13 -3.39 26.67
N TRP A 860 -12.06 -3.86 25.43
CA TRP A 860 -13.21 -3.96 24.55
C TRP A 860 -14.13 -5.11 25.01
N SER A 861 -15.12 -4.79 25.83
CA SER A 861 -16.00 -5.73 26.54
C SER A 861 -17.50 -5.57 26.20
N ARG A 862 -17.87 -4.41 25.63
CA ARG A 862 -19.23 -3.83 25.50
C ARG A 862 -19.81 -3.25 26.79
N LEU A 863 -19.05 -3.24 27.87
CA LEU A 863 -19.31 -2.47 29.08
C LEU A 863 -18.46 -1.19 29.05
N LYS A 864 -18.85 -0.17 29.80
CA LYS A 864 -18.02 1.04 29.98
C LYS A 864 -17.24 1.01 31.29
N GLU A 865 -17.73 0.22 32.23
CA GLU A 865 -17.33 0.18 33.62
C GLU A 865 -15.93 -0.43 33.80
N ASP A 866 -15.44 -1.21 32.83
CA ASP A 866 -14.11 -1.84 32.81
C ASP A 866 -13.15 -1.26 31.75
N ASP A 867 -13.51 -0.17 31.05
CA ASP A 867 -12.63 0.51 30.09
C ASP A 867 -11.31 0.96 30.78
N PHE A 868 -11.39 1.37 32.05
CA PHE A 868 -10.24 1.76 32.87
C PHE A 868 -9.57 0.57 33.62
N THR A 869 -9.58 -0.61 33.00
CA THR A 869 -8.76 -1.76 33.43
C THR A 869 -7.27 -1.43 33.38
N ALA A 870 -6.54 -1.73 34.45
CA ALA A 870 -5.10 -1.50 34.57
C ALA A 870 -4.23 -2.63 33.94
N PRO A 871 -2.90 -2.44 33.81
CA PRO A 871 -2.02 -3.44 33.19
C PRO A 871 -1.92 -4.77 33.96
N ASP A 872 -2.23 -4.81 35.26
CA ASP A 872 -2.45 -6.05 36.03
C ASP A 872 -3.72 -6.79 35.60
N GLY A 873 -4.82 -6.05 35.42
CA GLY A 873 -6.15 -6.56 35.08
C GLY A 873 -7.23 -6.15 36.06
N GLU A 874 -6.91 -5.34 37.07
CA GLU A 874 -7.87 -4.82 38.04
C GLU A 874 -8.48 -3.50 37.54
N VAL A 875 -9.67 -3.13 38.05
CA VAL A 875 -10.34 -1.86 37.73
C VAL A 875 -10.34 -0.99 38.98
N TYR A 876 -9.54 0.09 38.96
CA TYR A 876 -9.34 0.97 40.13
C TYR A 876 -10.20 2.23 40.15
N ILE A 877 -10.87 2.57 39.04
CA ILE A 877 -11.66 3.79 38.83
C ILE A 877 -12.81 3.53 37.86
N THR A 878 -13.88 4.33 37.95
CA THR A 878 -15.05 4.30 37.06
C THR A 878 -14.96 5.36 35.95
N PRO A 879 -15.78 5.30 34.88
CA PRO A 879 -15.83 6.32 33.82
C PRO A 879 -16.02 7.76 34.31
N ASP A 880 -16.80 7.97 35.38
CA ASP A 880 -17.05 9.29 35.98
C ASP A 880 -15.91 9.80 36.90
N ALA A 881 -14.75 9.14 36.89
CA ALA A 881 -13.59 9.56 37.66
C ALA A 881 -13.01 10.89 37.14
N ARG A 882 -12.45 11.69 38.06
CA ARG A 882 -11.79 12.97 37.72
C ARG A 882 -10.53 12.72 36.89
N THR A 883 -10.19 13.65 36.00
CA THR A 883 -8.99 13.62 35.15
C THR A 883 -7.69 13.35 35.93
N TYR A 884 -7.57 13.91 37.14
CA TYR A 884 -6.44 13.62 38.05
C TYR A 884 -6.34 12.13 38.45
N ASP A 885 -7.46 11.50 38.80
CA ASP A 885 -7.50 10.09 39.18
C ASP A 885 -7.29 9.18 37.96
N ILE A 886 -7.85 9.54 36.79
CA ILE A 886 -7.58 8.86 35.50
C ILE A 886 -6.09 8.91 35.16
N HIS A 887 -5.46 10.08 35.25
CA HIS A 887 -4.04 10.27 34.95
C HIS A 887 -3.14 9.37 35.83
N HIS A 888 -3.31 9.43 37.15
CA HIS A 888 -2.39 8.76 38.08
C HIS A 888 -2.70 7.28 38.32
N ARG A 889 -3.97 6.87 38.31
CA ARG A 889 -4.38 5.49 38.63
C ARG A 889 -4.54 4.58 37.42
N PHE A 890 -4.62 5.13 36.21
CA PHE A 890 -4.80 4.36 34.97
C PHE A 890 -3.77 4.78 33.91
N GLY A 891 -3.82 6.02 33.41
CA GLY A 891 -3.06 6.41 32.21
C GLY A 891 -1.55 6.28 32.36
N MET A 892 -0.98 6.76 33.48
CA MET A 892 0.45 6.64 33.77
C MET A 892 0.93 5.20 34.00
N GLN A 893 0.03 4.23 34.21
CA GLN A 893 0.41 2.81 34.32
C GLN A 893 0.70 2.17 32.95
N TYR A 894 0.18 2.75 31.85
CA TYR A 894 0.42 2.31 30.48
C TYR A 894 1.64 2.96 29.82
N ARG A 895 2.46 3.70 30.60
CA ARG A 895 3.71 4.30 30.15
C ARG A 895 4.76 3.23 29.85
N VAL A 896 5.35 3.33 28.66
CA VAL A 896 6.39 2.44 28.16
C VAL A 896 7.73 2.80 28.80
N SER A 897 8.64 1.83 28.91
CA SER A 897 10.02 2.05 29.34
C SER A 897 11.00 1.42 28.34
N GLU A 898 12.22 1.96 28.30
CA GLU A 898 13.30 1.53 27.39
C GLU A 898 13.66 0.04 27.58
N ILE A 899 13.86 -0.40 28.82
CA ILE A 899 14.14 -1.80 29.18
C ILE A 899 12.90 -2.69 28.94
N GLY A 900 11.71 -2.13 29.16
CA GLY A 900 10.43 -2.80 29.02
C GLY A 900 9.99 -3.63 30.23
N ASN A 901 8.71 -4.01 30.25
CA ASN A 901 8.06 -4.79 31.30
C ASN A 901 7.10 -5.80 30.65
N ASN A 902 7.00 -7.03 31.17
CA ASN A 902 6.08 -8.06 30.68
C ASN A 902 4.64 -7.55 30.49
N LYS A 903 4.14 -6.69 31.41
CA LYS A 903 2.78 -6.14 31.34
C LYS A 903 2.57 -5.15 30.19
N VAL A 904 3.51 -4.22 29.98
CA VAL A 904 3.35 -3.05 29.08
C VAL A 904 4.11 -3.21 27.75
N GLY A 905 5.09 -4.11 27.70
CA GLY A 905 6.03 -4.24 26.59
C GLY A 905 7.27 -3.34 26.77
N ARG A 906 8.04 -3.22 25.70
CA ARG A 906 9.14 -2.25 25.51
C ARG A 906 8.74 -1.26 24.42
N SER A 907 9.53 -0.19 24.22
CA SER A 907 9.27 0.70 23.07
C SER A 907 9.43 -0.01 21.73
N LEU A 908 8.56 0.35 20.78
CA LEU A 908 8.62 -0.02 19.37
C LEU A 908 8.97 1.19 18.47
N PHE A 909 9.30 2.35 19.05
CA PHE A 909 9.69 3.54 18.29
C PHE A 909 11.17 3.50 17.87
N PHE A 910 11.54 4.28 16.87
CA PHE A 910 12.91 4.39 16.35
C PHE A 910 13.67 5.61 16.92
N HIS A 911 14.60 5.36 17.85
CA HIS A 911 15.45 6.36 18.51
C HIS A 911 16.88 6.37 17.94
N ASN A 912 17.06 6.90 16.73
CA ASN A 912 18.37 6.99 16.08
C ASN A 912 19.16 8.27 16.42
N ALA A 913 18.50 9.41 16.44
CA ALA A 913 19.12 10.73 16.60
C ALA A 913 18.80 11.43 17.93
N ILE A 914 17.66 11.08 18.54
CA ILE A 914 17.22 11.56 19.85
C ILE A 914 16.97 10.33 20.73
N PRO A 915 17.60 10.19 21.90
CA PRO A 915 17.42 9.05 22.79
C PRO A 915 16.05 9.08 23.48
N PHE A 916 15.57 7.91 23.93
CA PHE A 916 14.30 7.74 24.65
C PHE A 916 14.12 8.77 25.80
N SER A 917 15.18 9.01 26.56
CA SER A 917 15.21 9.91 27.72
C SER A 917 14.98 11.40 27.44
N GLN A 918 14.95 11.86 26.18
CA GLN A 918 14.53 13.24 25.85
C GLN A 918 13.02 13.35 25.56
N TYR A 919 12.36 12.25 25.16
CA TYR A 919 10.91 12.22 24.96
C TYR A 919 10.16 11.96 26.27
N ASP A 920 10.74 11.13 27.14
CA ASP A 920 10.10 10.64 28.36
C ASP A 920 10.39 11.55 29.59
N ASN A 921 9.35 12.10 30.23
CA ASN A 921 9.51 12.97 31.41
C ASN A 921 8.47 12.67 32.51
N MET A 922 8.93 12.13 33.64
CA MET A 922 8.08 11.80 34.78
C MET A 922 7.66 13.01 35.62
N SER A 923 8.40 14.12 35.53
CA SER A 923 8.15 15.34 36.32
C SER A 923 7.26 16.35 35.60
N PHE A 924 6.65 15.95 34.47
CA PHE A 924 5.66 16.77 33.77
C PHE A 924 4.34 16.78 34.54
N VAL A 925 3.81 17.97 34.82
CA VAL A 925 2.52 18.18 35.48
C VAL A 925 1.55 18.79 34.47
N PRO A 926 0.56 18.04 33.96
CA PRO A 926 -0.44 18.57 33.05
C PRO A 926 -1.52 19.38 33.78
N GLU A 927 -2.37 20.05 33.00
CA GLU A 927 -3.67 20.52 33.46
C GLU A 927 -4.63 19.36 33.73
N TYR A 928 -5.43 19.47 34.79
CA TYR A 928 -6.41 18.47 35.24
C TYR A 928 -7.85 18.98 35.24
N GLU A 929 -8.10 20.28 35.21
CA GLU A 929 -9.46 20.84 35.17
C GLU A 929 -10.04 20.78 33.74
N THR A 930 -11.24 20.20 33.59
CA THR A 930 -11.84 19.87 32.28
C THR A 930 -13.27 20.42 32.13
N PRO A 931 -13.50 21.49 31.34
CA PRO A 931 -12.51 22.39 30.74
C PRO A 931 -11.86 23.31 31.81
N PRO A 932 -10.63 23.79 31.58
CA PRO A 932 -9.91 24.62 32.54
C PRO A 932 -10.39 26.08 32.52
N PRO A 933 -10.23 26.83 33.62
CA PRO A 933 -10.58 28.25 33.69
C PRO A 933 -9.63 29.08 32.82
N VAL A 934 -10.19 29.96 31.97
CA VAL A 934 -9.40 30.84 31.09
C VAL A 934 -8.43 31.70 31.91
N PRO A 935 -7.09 31.57 31.73
CA PRO A 935 -6.14 32.31 32.54
C PRO A 935 -6.13 33.80 32.18
N ARG A 936 -6.12 34.67 33.20
CA ARG A 936 -6.22 36.14 33.07
C ARG A 936 -5.10 36.80 32.23
N ASN A 937 -4.09 36.05 31.83
CA ASN A 937 -2.91 36.53 31.11
C ASN A 937 -2.95 36.23 29.59
N PHE A 938 -3.94 35.48 29.10
CA PHE A 938 -4.10 35.23 27.65
C PHE A 938 -4.90 36.32 26.95
N SER A 939 -4.68 36.48 25.64
CA SER A 939 -5.18 37.60 24.82
C SER A 939 -6.50 37.36 24.11
N TYR A 940 -6.97 36.10 24.05
CA TYR A 940 -8.21 35.72 23.36
C TYR A 940 -9.46 35.92 24.24
N ARG A 941 -10.64 36.03 23.61
CA ARG A 941 -11.93 36.17 24.32
C ARG A 941 -12.66 34.84 24.41
N ILE A 942 -13.47 34.66 25.46
CA ILE A 942 -14.33 33.47 25.64
C ILE A 942 -15.25 33.29 24.41
N ASP A 943 -15.76 34.39 23.85
CA ASP A 943 -16.59 34.39 22.63
C ASP A 943 -15.90 33.70 21.45
N GLU A 944 -14.57 33.81 21.32
CA GLU A 944 -13.81 33.18 20.22
C GLU A 944 -13.74 31.65 20.41
N VAL A 945 -13.53 31.20 21.65
CA VAL A 945 -13.51 29.77 22.01
C VAL A 945 -14.88 29.13 21.77
N GLU A 946 -15.96 29.80 22.18
CA GLU A 946 -17.34 29.32 21.94
C GLU A 946 -17.69 29.28 20.45
N ASN A 947 -17.29 30.28 19.67
CA ASN A 947 -17.53 30.30 18.21
C ASN A 947 -16.78 29.18 17.46
N ILE A 948 -15.58 28.80 17.90
CA ILE A 948 -14.77 27.77 17.24
C ILE A 948 -15.19 26.37 17.71
N CYS A 949 -15.28 26.16 19.02
CA CYS A 949 -15.45 24.84 19.63
C CYS A 949 -16.91 24.44 19.85
N THR A 950 -17.82 25.41 19.99
CA THR A 950 -19.26 25.20 20.24
C THR A 950 -19.52 24.29 21.45
N THR A 951 -19.96 23.04 21.24
CA THR A 951 -20.23 22.07 22.31
C THR A 951 -19.06 21.14 22.63
N SER A 952 -17.96 21.14 21.86
CA SER A 952 -16.80 20.28 22.10
C SER A 952 -16.02 20.70 23.35
N THR A 953 -15.98 19.85 24.37
CA THR A 953 -15.15 20.04 25.58
C THR A 953 -13.67 19.82 25.29
N ALA A 954 -13.36 18.89 24.38
CA ALA A 954 -12.03 18.62 23.85
C ALA A 954 -11.39 19.87 23.24
N CYS A 955 -12.03 20.45 22.21
CA CYS A 955 -11.58 21.67 21.56
C CYS A 955 -11.43 22.85 22.55
N LYS A 956 -12.33 22.97 23.54
CA LYS A 956 -12.23 24.01 24.59
C LYS A 956 -10.99 23.82 25.46
N PHE A 957 -10.66 22.58 25.81
CA PHE A 957 -9.45 22.26 26.57
C PHE A 957 -8.20 22.60 25.75
N ASP A 958 -8.06 22.04 24.54
CA ASP A 958 -6.96 22.32 23.61
C ASP A 958 -6.73 23.83 23.41
N PHE A 959 -7.80 24.59 23.13
CA PHE A 959 -7.71 26.03 22.87
C PHE A 959 -7.22 26.80 24.11
N ILE A 960 -7.73 26.47 25.30
CA ILE A 960 -7.39 27.19 26.53
C ILE A 960 -5.97 26.84 26.99
N VAL A 961 -5.58 25.57 26.92
CA VAL A 961 -4.26 25.07 27.38
C VAL A 961 -3.13 25.50 26.44
N THR A 962 -3.34 25.45 25.11
CA THR A 962 -2.30 25.77 24.13
C THR A 962 -2.32 27.21 23.62
N GLY A 963 -3.50 27.86 23.64
CA GLY A 963 -3.72 29.13 22.94
C GLY A 963 -3.67 29.02 21.41
N ASP A 964 -3.74 27.80 20.84
CA ASP A 964 -3.62 27.55 19.41
C ASP A 964 -4.98 27.23 18.76
N ARG A 965 -5.47 28.21 17.98
CA ARG A 965 -6.70 28.08 17.20
C ARG A 965 -6.67 26.94 16.18
N GLU A 966 -5.55 26.73 15.47
CA GLU A 966 -5.49 25.73 14.40
C GLU A 966 -5.50 24.31 14.98
N PHE A 967 -4.86 24.14 16.14
CA PHE A 967 -4.92 22.88 16.89
C PHE A 967 -6.35 22.56 17.34
N ALA A 968 -7.01 23.48 18.03
CA ALA A 968 -8.36 23.28 18.52
C ALA A 968 -9.39 23.03 17.39
N GLU A 969 -9.26 23.73 16.26
CA GLU A 969 -10.07 23.51 15.06
C GLU A 969 -9.84 22.11 14.46
N ALA A 970 -8.58 21.64 14.39
CA ALA A 970 -8.26 20.27 13.97
C ALA A 970 -8.80 19.22 14.97
N THR A 971 -8.68 19.45 16.27
CA THR A 971 -9.21 18.56 17.32
C THR A 971 -10.72 18.45 17.27
N ARG A 972 -11.44 19.56 17.05
CA ARG A 972 -12.89 19.53 16.78
C ARG A 972 -13.22 18.71 15.53
N ASN A 973 -12.43 18.83 14.46
CA ASN A 973 -12.64 18.07 13.22
C ASN A 973 -12.39 16.57 13.45
N HIS A 974 -11.34 16.21 14.19
CA HIS A 974 -10.99 14.83 14.55
C HIS A 974 -11.97 14.20 15.55
N GLU A 975 -12.45 14.93 16.56
CA GLU A 975 -13.49 14.47 17.48
C GLU A 975 -14.78 14.16 16.74
N ASN A 976 -15.28 15.10 15.91
CA ASN A 976 -16.49 14.89 15.10
C ASN A 976 -16.35 13.67 14.19
N TYR A 977 -15.16 13.45 13.60
CA TYR A 977 -14.88 12.27 12.80
C TYR A 977 -14.87 10.98 13.65
N ALA A 978 -14.21 10.96 14.81
CA ALA A 978 -14.13 9.80 15.70
C ALA A 978 -15.49 9.41 16.30
N GLN A 979 -16.28 10.39 16.77
CA GLN A 979 -17.64 10.16 17.27
C GLN A 979 -18.54 9.60 16.16
N LYS A 980 -18.51 10.20 14.96
CA LYS A 980 -19.27 9.72 13.80
C LYS A 980 -18.84 8.32 13.37
N LEU A 981 -17.54 8.05 13.28
CA LEU A 981 -16.97 6.75 12.95
C LEU A 981 -17.44 5.67 13.94
N SER A 982 -17.32 5.92 15.25
CA SER A 982 -17.79 4.99 16.27
C SER A 982 -19.31 4.76 16.21
N SER A 983 -20.09 5.76 15.80
CA SER A 983 -21.53 5.63 15.56
C SER A 983 -21.85 4.80 14.31
N ASP A 984 -21.38 5.24 13.14
CA ASP A 984 -21.64 4.64 11.82
C ASP A 984 -21.18 3.17 11.74
N VAL A 985 -20.11 2.80 12.45
CA VAL A 985 -19.60 1.41 12.47
C VAL A 985 -20.56 0.44 13.19
N ARG A 986 -21.37 0.91 14.16
CA ARG A 986 -22.36 0.06 14.85
C ARG A 986 -23.74 0.05 14.15
N GLU A 987 -23.85 0.52 12.91
CA GLU A 987 -25.08 0.48 12.10
C GLU A 987 -25.36 -0.95 11.59
N GLU A 988 -26.33 -1.64 12.22
CA GLU A 988 -26.73 -2.99 11.82
C GLU A 988 -27.58 -2.99 10.54
N VAL A 989 -27.04 -3.60 9.47
CA VAL A 989 -27.71 -3.71 8.17
C VAL A 989 -28.27 -5.13 7.99
N ILE A 990 -29.54 -5.32 8.38
CA ILE A 990 -30.23 -6.60 8.23
C ILE A 990 -30.58 -6.83 6.75
N ARG A 991 -30.06 -7.92 6.17
CA ARG A 991 -30.47 -8.45 4.86
C ARG A 991 -30.71 -9.95 4.93
N CYS A 992 -31.58 -10.42 4.03
CA CYS A 992 -31.80 -11.85 3.86
C CYS A 992 -30.64 -12.55 3.09
N PRO A 993 -30.48 -13.89 3.26
CA PRO A 993 -29.58 -14.72 2.45
C PRO A 993 -29.84 -14.63 0.95
N GLU A 994 -28.94 -15.19 0.15
CA GLU A 994 -29.06 -15.16 -1.31
C GLU A 994 -30.27 -15.94 -1.84
N LEU A 995 -30.89 -15.43 -2.92
CA LEU A 995 -31.78 -16.18 -3.79
C LEU A 995 -31.17 -16.24 -5.20
N VAL A 996 -30.84 -17.44 -5.65
CA VAL A 996 -30.15 -17.70 -6.92
C VAL A 996 -31.02 -17.28 -8.11
N LYS A 997 -30.42 -16.65 -9.14
CA LYS A 997 -31.04 -16.39 -10.44
C LYS A 997 -31.38 -17.73 -11.12
N PRO A 998 -32.65 -18.03 -11.48
CA PRO A 998 -32.98 -19.24 -12.23
C PRO A 998 -32.33 -19.20 -13.62
N ARG A 999 -31.78 -20.33 -14.11
CA ARG A 999 -31.26 -20.44 -15.48
C ARG A 999 -32.39 -20.20 -16.49
N HIS A 1000 -32.14 -19.41 -17.53
CA HIS A 1000 -33.19 -18.96 -18.48
C HIS A 1000 -34.36 -18.27 -17.76
N GLY A 1001 -34.00 -17.46 -16.76
CA GLY A 1001 -34.93 -16.73 -15.92
C GLY A 1001 -34.34 -15.44 -15.38
N ARG A 1002 -35.23 -14.58 -14.93
CA ARG A 1002 -34.96 -13.21 -14.49
C ARG A 1002 -35.49 -13.04 -13.08
N LYS A 1003 -34.79 -12.19 -12.33
CA LYS A 1003 -35.12 -11.82 -10.95
C LYS A 1003 -35.39 -10.33 -10.91
N SER A 1004 -36.53 -9.91 -10.36
CA SER A 1004 -36.97 -8.51 -10.44
C SER A 1004 -36.17 -7.54 -9.57
N GLU A 1005 -35.45 -8.06 -8.58
CA GLU A 1005 -34.79 -7.27 -7.54
C GLU A 1005 -33.62 -8.06 -6.93
N ILE A 1006 -32.50 -7.39 -6.68
CA ILE A 1006 -31.28 -7.95 -6.07
C ILE A 1006 -31.03 -7.42 -4.64
N ARG A 1007 -31.74 -6.36 -4.23
CA ARG A 1007 -31.54 -5.65 -2.95
C ARG A 1007 -32.31 -6.31 -1.80
N TYR A 1008 -31.72 -7.34 -1.20
CA TYR A 1008 -32.32 -8.20 -0.17
C TYR A 1008 -32.54 -7.56 1.22
N PHE A 1009 -32.89 -6.28 1.29
CA PHE A 1009 -33.28 -5.62 2.53
C PHE A 1009 -34.60 -6.17 3.09
N VAL A 1010 -34.79 -5.98 4.39
CA VAL A 1010 -36.07 -6.19 5.08
C VAL A 1010 -37.21 -5.49 4.33
N GLY A 1011 -38.31 -6.20 4.13
CA GLY A 1011 -39.49 -5.69 3.42
C GLY A 1011 -39.50 -5.94 1.91
N THR A 1012 -38.33 -6.03 1.25
CA THR A 1012 -38.21 -6.27 -0.20
C THR A 1012 -38.95 -7.54 -0.63
N THR A 1013 -39.70 -7.46 -1.74
CA THR A 1013 -40.27 -8.63 -2.41
C THR A 1013 -39.60 -8.85 -3.76
N VAL A 1014 -38.92 -9.98 -3.89
CA VAL A 1014 -38.26 -10.45 -5.11
C VAL A 1014 -39.26 -11.28 -5.92
N ARG A 1015 -39.40 -10.98 -7.22
CA ARG A 1015 -40.18 -11.78 -8.17
C ARG A 1015 -39.27 -12.54 -9.13
N PHE A 1016 -39.75 -13.68 -9.61
CA PHE A 1016 -39.07 -14.53 -10.58
C PHE A 1016 -39.94 -14.77 -11.81
N SER A 1017 -39.33 -14.73 -12.98
CA SER A 1017 -39.97 -15.01 -14.28
C SER A 1017 -39.02 -15.78 -15.18
N CYS A 1018 -39.53 -16.57 -16.11
CA CYS A 1018 -38.70 -17.29 -17.09
C CYS A 1018 -38.63 -16.56 -18.43
N ASP A 1019 -37.58 -16.84 -19.21
CA ASP A 1019 -37.50 -16.46 -20.62
C ASP A 1019 -38.42 -17.33 -21.49
N SER A 1020 -38.63 -16.92 -22.75
CA SER A 1020 -39.58 -17.59 -23.67
C SER A 1020 -39.21 -19.06 -23.90
N GLY A 1021 -40.21 -19.94 -23.88
CA GLY A 1021 -40.04 -21.40 -23.99
C GLY A 1021 -39.73 -22.12 -22.66
N TYR A 1022 -39.67 -21.39 -21.54
CA TYR A 1022 -39.47 -21.93 -20.20
C TYR A 1022 -40.64 -21.58 -19.27
N ARG A 1023 -40.95 -22.50 -18.36
CA ARG A 1023 -42.04 -22.41 -17.38
C ARG A 1023 -41.48 -22.40 -15.96
N LEU A 1024 -41.98 -21.48 -15.14
CA LEU A 1024 -41.61 -21.34 -13.73
C LEU A 1024 -42.21 -22.46 -12.89
N VAL A 1025 -41.40 -23.09 -12.04
CA VAL A 1025 -41.81 -24.11 -11.08
C VAL A 1025 -41.21 -23.78 -9.71
N GLY A 1026 -42.06 -23.44 -8.74
CA GLY A 1026 -41.68 -22.96 -7.41
C GLY A 1026 -42.46 -21.70 -7.04
N TYR A 1027 -41.97 -20.92 -6.07
CA TYR A 1027 -42.64 -19.71 -5.61
C TYR A 1027 -42.21 -18.48 -6.42
N GLU A 1028 -43.14 -17.87 -7.16
CA GLU A 1028 -42.91 -16.67 -7.98
C GLU A 1028 -42.45 -15.46 -7.15
N ASN A 1029 -42.91 -15.34 -5.91
CA ASN A 1029 -42.67 -14.18 -5.04
C ASN A 1029 -42.02 -14.61 -3.71
N ARG A 1030 -40.92 -13.96 -3.33
CA ARG A 1030 -40.19 -14.16 -2.06
C ARG A 1030 -40.02 -12.82 -1.35
N ARG A 1031 -40.51 -12.67 -0.11
CA ARG A 1031 -40.41 -11.41 0.67
C ARG A 1031 -39.46 -11.56 1.85
N CYS A 1032 -38.52 -10.63 2.00
CA CYS A 1032 -37.58 -10.59 3.12
C CYS A 1032 -38.25 -10.04 4.37
N ARG A 1033 -38.09 -10.72 5.50
CA ARG A 1033 -38.69 -10.38 6.81
C ARG A 1033 -37.67 -9.71 7.73
N GLU A 1034 -38.15 -9.00 8.74
CA GLU A 1034 -37.35 -8.35 9.80
C GLU A 1034 -36.38 -9.32 10.50
N THR A 1035 -36.73 -10.62 10.54
CA THR A 1035 -35.87 -11.69 11.07
C THR A 1035 -34.65 -12.03 10.18
N GLY A 1036 -34.37 -11.26 9.14
CA GLY A 1036 -33.33 -11.57 8.15
C GLY A 1036 -33.59 -12.85 7.34
N LEU A 1037 -34.85 -13.29 7.22
CA LEU A 1037 -35.22 -14.53 6.53
C LEU A 1037 -36.32 -14.32 5.48
N TRP A 1038 -36.28 -15.10 4.41
CA TRP A 1038 -37.31 -15.10 3.37
C TRP A 1038 -38.63 -15.70 3.84
N SER A 1039 -39.73 -15.27 3.21
CA SER A 1039 -41.03 -15.94 3.27
C SER A 1039 -40.91 -17.39 2.82
N TRP A 1040 -41.53 -18.31 3.58
CA TRP A 1040 -41.54 -19.75 3.30
C TRP A 1040 -41.97 -20.08 1.87
N GLY A 1041 -41.42 -21.17 1.33
CA GLY A 1041 -41.63 -21.64 -0.03
C GLY A 1041 -40.39 -22.32 -0.60
N VAL A 1042 -40.56 -23.04 -1.71
CA VAL A 1042 -39.49 -23.66 -2.51
C VAL A 1042 -38.97 -22.61 -3.51
N ASP A 1043 -37.64 -22.52 -3.66
CA ASP A 1043 -37.01 -21.62 -4.63
C ASP A 1043 -37.37 -22.00 -6.07
N PRO A 1044 -37.55 -21.02 -6.98
CA PRO A 1044 -38.09 -21.29 -8.31
C PRO A 1044 -37.03 -21.76 -9.33
N GLU A 1045 -37.37 -22.78 -10.10
CA GLU A 1045 -36.67 -23.23 -11.30
C GLU A 1045 -37.41 -22.78 -12.56
N CYS A 1046 -36.67 -22.52 -13.66
CA CYS A 1046 -37.22 -22.36 -14.99
C CYS A 1046 -36.92 -23.62 -15.82
N ILE A 1047 -37.96 -24.33 -16.24
CA ILE A 1047 -37.86 -25.62 -16.92
C ILE A 1047 -38.39 -25.47 -18.36
N SER A 1048 -37.71 -26.05 -19.35
CA SER A 1048 -38.21 -26.03 -20.74
C SER A 1048 -39.64 -26.61 -20.81
N GLU A 1049 -40.50 -26.08 -21.68
CA GLU A 1049 -41.86 -26.63 -21.80
C GLU A 1049 -41.88 -28.12 -22.16
N GLY A 1050 -40.90 -28.58 -22.95
CA GLY A 1050 -40.73 -30.00 -23.28
C GLY A 1050 -40.34 -30.87 -22.09
N ASP A 1051 -39.47 -30.41 -21.19
CA ASP A 1051 -39.08 -31.16 -19.98
C ASP A 1051 -40.12 -31.05 -18.87
N TYR A 1052 -40.85 -29.93 -18.81
CA TYR A 1052 -42.05 -29.80 -17.98
C TYR A 1052 -43.12 -30.81 -18.43
N ALA A 1053 -43.38 -30.94 -19.73
CA ALA A 1053 -44.29 -31.96 -20.27
C ALA A 1053 -43.84 -33.39 -19.91
N LYS A 1054 -42.54 -33.71 -20.04
CA LYS A 1054 -41.99 -35.02 -19.59
C LYS A 1054 -42.23 -35.25 -18.09
N LYS A 1055 -41.94 -34.26 -17.23
CA LYS A 1055 -42.20 -34.35 -15.77
C LYS A 1055 -43.69 -34.59 -15.48
N VAL A 1056 -44.60 -33.86 -16.13
CA VAL A 1056 -46.05 -34.02 -15.96
C VAL A 1056 -46.54 -35.38 -16.44
N VAL A 1057 -46.07 -35.87 -17.60
CA VAL A 1057 -46.40 -37.22 -18.10
C VAL A 1057 -45.87 -38.30 -17.15
N GLY A 1058 -44.66 -38.16 -16.63
CA GLY A 1058 -44.08 -39.09 -15.66
C GLY A 1058 -44.88 -39.16 -14.35
N ILE A 1059 -45.28 -38.01 -13.79
CA ILE A 1059 -46.15 -37.95 -12.60
C ILE A 1059 -47.53 -38.54 -12.90
N SER A 1060 -48.12 -38.22 -14.05
CA SER A 1060 -49.43 -38.74 -14.47
C SER A 1060 -49.42 -40.26 -14.59
N LEU A 1061 -48.41 -40.83 -15.27
CA LEU A 1061 -48.19 -42.28 -15.34
C LEU A 1061 -47.95 -42.87 -13.96
N GLY A 1062 -47.15 -42.22 -13.11
CA GLY A 1062 -46.84 -42.65 -11.74
C GLY A 1062 -48.05 -42.70 -10.80
N ILE A 1063 -49.13 -41.96 -11.09
CA ILE A 1063 -50.41 -42.02 -10.36
C ILE A 1063 -51.38 -43.00 -11.04
N VAL A 1064 -51.47 -42.97 -12.37
CA VAL A 1064 -52.45 -43.76 -13.14
C VAL A 1064 -52.10 -45.26 -13.18
N LEU A 1065 -50.81 -45.63 -13.29
CA LEU A 1065 -50.40 -47.05 -13.27
C LEU A 1065 -50.79 -47.76 -11.97
N PRO A 1066 -50.46 -47.23 -10.76
CA PRO A 1066 -50.92 -47.83 -9.51
C PRO A 1066 -52.44 -47.96 -9.41
N VAL A 1067 -53.20 -46.94 -9.85
CA VAL A 1067 -54.68 -46.97 -9.82
C VAL A 1067 -55.23 -48.03 -10.78
N ILE A 1068 -54.69 -48.16 -11.99
CA ILE A 1068 -55.05 -49.22 -12.94
C ILE A 1068 -54.69 -50.60 -12.38
N ILE A 1069 -53.51 -50.76 -11.78
CA ILE A 1069 -53.07 -52.03 -11.16
C ILE A 1069 -54.01 -52.40 -10.00
N LEU A 1070 -54.38 -51.44 -9.14
CA LEU A 1070 -55.37 -51.66 -8.06
C LEU A 1070 -56.75 -52.03 -8.61
N GLY A 1071 -57.20 -51.38 -9.68
CA GLY A 1071 -58.45 -51.71 -10.37
C GLY A 1071 -58.44 -53.11 -10.99
N VAL A 1072 -57.34 -53.50 -11.64
CA VAL A 1072 -57.14 -54.85 -12.18
C VAL A 1072 -57.11 -55.90 -11.07
N LEU A 1073 -56.39 -55.65 -9.97
CA LEU A 1073 -56.37 -56.53 -8.80
C LEU A 1073 -57.75 -56.68 -8.16
N LEU A 1074 -58.52 -55.59 -8.02
CA LEU A 1074 -59.91 -55.63 -7.55
C LEU A 1074 -60.80 -56.44 -8.49
N CYS A 1075 -60.68 -56.26 -9.81
CA CYS A 1075 -61.42 -57.06 -10.80
C CYS A 1075 -61.04 -58.55 -10.74
N VAL A 1076 -59.76 -58.89 -10.58
CA VAL A 1076 -59.31 -60.28 -10.39
C VAL A 1076 -59.86 -60.88 -9.10
N CYS A 1077 -59.82 -60.14 -7.98
CA CYS A 1077 -60.43 -60.57 -6.71
C CYS A 1077 -61.95 -60.76 -6.82
N LEU A 1078 -62.66 -59.88 -7.55
CA LEU A 1078 -64.10 -60.02 -7.80
C LEU A 1078 -64.42 -61.25 -8.66
N VAL A 1079 -63.66 -61.49 -9.73
CA VAL A 1079 -63.81 -62.69 -10.58
C VAL A 1079 -63.51 -63.97 -9.79
N GLN A 1080 -62.51 -63.98 -8.92
CA GLN A 1080 -62.24 -65.10 -8.01
C GLN A 1080 -63.38 -65.32 -7.00
N ARG A 1081 -63.94 -64.25 -6.40
CA ARG A 1081 -65.12 -64.34 -5.51
C ARG A 1081 -66.37 -64.86 -6.23
N ILE A 1082 -66.56 -64.49 -7.49
CA ILE A 1082 -67.67 -64.96 -8.33
C ILE A 1082 -67.48 -66.43 -8.72
N ARG A 1083 -66.24 -66.90 -8.94
CA ARG A 1083 -65.93 -68.33 -9.11
C ARG A 1083 -66.23 -69.13 -7.83
N GLN A 1084 -65.73 -68.70 -6.67
CA GLN A 1084 -65.97 -69.39 -5.39
C GLN A 1084 -67.46 -69.45 -5.00
N ARG A 1085 -68.30 -68.53 -5.50
CA ARG A 1085 -69.76 -68.57 -5.30
C ARG A 1085 -70.51 -69.67 -6.09
N LYS A 1086 -69.84 -70.50 -6.89
CA LYS A 1086 -70.49 -71.54 -7.71
C LYS A 1086 -70.35 -72.99 -7.22
N GLU A 1087 -69.56 -73.29 -6.18
CA GLU A 1087 -69.22 -74.68 -5.83
C GLU A 1087 -69.81 -75.21 -4.50
N HIS A 1088 -70.58 -74.41 -3.74
CA HIS A 1088 -71.24 -74.88 -2.52
C HIS A 1088 -72.73 -74.55 -2.47
N TYR A 1089 -73.57 -75.57 -2.68
CA TYR A 1089 -75.00 -75.56 -2.35
C TYR A 1089 -75.53 -76.96 -1.97
N THR A 1090 -74.99 -77.54 -0.92
CA THR A 1090 -75.48 -78.73 -0.17
C THR A 1090 -74.84 -78.72 1.23
N GLY A 1091 -75.52 -78.95 2.35
CA GLY A 1091 -76.97 -79.04 2.59
C GLY A 1091 -77.32 -79.10 4.10
N GLU A 1092 -78.59 -78.82 4.43
CA GLU A 1092 -79.38 -79.22 5.62
C GLU A 1092 -78.86 -79.15 7.10
N ARG A 1093 -79.66 -78.43 7.92
CA ARG A 1093 -80.08 -78.69 9.34
C ARG A 1093 -79.10 -78.54 10.53
N GLY A 1094 -79.53 -77.77 11.55
CA GLY A 1094 -78.99 -77.79 12.92
C GLY A 1094 -79.43 -76.61 13.83
N PHE A 1095 -80.22 -76.89 14.88
CA PHE A 1095 -80.60 -75.97 15.99
C PHE A 1095 -79.88 -76.43 17.31
N PRO A 1096 -79.99 -75.77 18.49
CA PRO A 1096 -79.65 -74.37 18.82
C PRO A 1096 -78.94 -74.16 20.20
N ALA A 1097 -78.53 -72.92 20.53
CA ALA A 1097 -78.21 -72.39 21.89
C ALA A 1097 -76.97 -73.03 22.63
N HIS A 1098 -76.37 -72.54 23.72
CA HIS A 1098 -76.49 -71.37 24.65
C HIS A 1098 -75.08 -71.08 25.25
N ALA A 1099 -74.70 -69.96 25.89
CA ALA A 1099 -75.27 -68.61 26.02
C ALA A 1099 -74.16 -67.53 25.82
N ILE A 1100 -73.66 -66.65 26.71
CA ILE A 1100 -73.87 -66.27 28.13
C ILE A 1100 -73.78 -64.72 28.28
N PHE A 1101 -74.78 -64.15 28.97
CA PHE A 1101 -74.89 -62.87 29.72
C PHE A 1101 -74.09 -61.57 29.45
N GLU A 1102 -74.85 -60.48 29.35
CA GLU A 1102 -74.50 -59.08 29.68
C GLU A 1102 -74.61 -58.79 31.20
N LEU A 1103 -74.25 -57.57 31.66
CA LEU A 1103 -75.20 -56.62 32.32
C LEU A 1103 -74.57 -55.28 32.78
N LYS A 1104 -74.97 -54.16 32.13
CA LYS A 1104 -75.47 -52.85 32.67
C LYS A 1104 -74.75 -52.10 33.85
N PRO A 1105 -75.18 -50.89 34.31
CA PRO A 1105 -76.22 -49.94 33.83
C PRO A 1105 -75.76 -48.46 33.62
N ASN A 1106 -76.70 -47.60 33.21
CA ASN A 1106 -76.59 -46.12 33.10
C ASN A 1106 -76.86 -45.37 34.43
N LEU A 1107 -76.43 -44.09 34.53
CA LEU A 1107 -77.00 -42.94 35.30
C LEU A 1107 -76.28 -41.63 34.83
N GLN A 1108 -76.77 -40.39 35.01
CA GLN A 1108 -78.03 -39.76 34.54
C GLN A 1108 -77.93 -38.20 34.59
N ARG A 1109 -78.64 -37.46 33.70
CA ARG A 1109 -78.98 -36.00 33.79
C ARG A 1109 -77.79 -34.99 33.67
N ASN A 1110 -77.92 -33.71 33.28
CA ASN A 1110 -78.94 -32.80 32.70
C ASN A 1110 -78.15 -31.68 31.93
N GLY A 1111 -78.64 -30.86 30.97
CA GLY A 1111 -79.90 -30.77 30.22
C GLY A 1111 -79.96 -29.44 29.40
N ALA A 1112 -80.68 -29.42 28.26
CA ALA A 1112 -81.12 -28.30 27.34
C ALA A 1112 -80.45 -26.91 27.36
N GLY A 1113 -80.23 -26.18 26.24
CA GLY A 1113 -80.56 -26.31 24.80
C GLY A 1113 -79.85 -25.17 24.01
N TRP A 1114 -80.31 -24.58 22.88
CA TRP A 1114 -81.48 -24.78 21.99
C TRP A 1114 -81.23 -24.10 20.59
N SER A 1115 -81.61 -24.78 19.50
CA SER A 1115 -82.00 -24.30 18.13
C SER A 1115 -81.22 -23.25 17.26
N THR A 1116 -81.33 -23.48 15.94
CA THR A 1116 -81.36 -22.55 14.76
C THR A 1116 -80.12 -21.80 14.25
N GLU A 1117 -79.64 -22.25 13.08
CA GLU A 1117 -79.45 -21.56 11.78
C GLU A 1117 -78.93 -20.11 11.61
N LEU A 1118 -78.25 -19.93 10.44
CA LEU A 1118 -78.15 -18.73 9.58
C LEU A 1118 -77.14 -17.57 9.85
N ASN A 1119 -76.06 -17.61 9.04
CA ASN A 1119 -75.68 -16.55 8.06
C ASN A 1119 -74.63 -15.44 8.40
N TRP A 1120 -74.00 -14.95 7.33
CA TRP A 1120 -73.24 -13.70 7.07
C TRP A 1120 -72.15 -13.13 8.02
N ARG A 1121 -70.88 -13.46 7.67
CA ARG A 1121 -69.74 -12.56 7.34
C ARG A 1121 -69.09 -11.56 8.35
N SER A 1122 -67.74 -11.61 8.32
CA SER A 1122 -66.77 -10.48 8.07
C SER A 1122 -66.26 -9.54 9.20
N TYR A 1123 -65.04 -9.02 8.92
CA TYR A 1123 -64.23 -8.02 9.66
C TYR A 1123 -63.67 -8.44 11.04
N VAL A 1124 -62.49 -7.98 11.51
CA VAL A 1124 -61.17 -7.66 10.89
C VAL A 1124 -60.17 -7.31 12.02
N HIS A 1125 -58.86 -7.57 11.83
CA HIS A 1125 -57.77 -7.25 12.80
C HIS A 1125 -57.89 -7.98 14.18
N GLU A 1126 -56.89 -8.10 15.07
CA GLU A 1126 -55.48 -7.66 15.01
C GLU A 1126 -54.49 -8.57 15.79
N MET A 1127 -53.20 -8.37 15.49
CA MET A 1127 -51.97 -8.51 16.30
C MET A 1127 -51.64 -9.69 17.26
N GLU A 1128 -50.40 -10.16 17.05
CA GLU A 1128 -49.33 -10.43 18.04
C GLU A 1128 -49.16 -11.79 18.75
N GLN A 1129 -47.97 -11.93 19.36
CA GLN A 1129 -47.29 -13.19 19.66
C GLN A 1129 -46.71 -13.24 21.07
N LYS A 1130 -46.58 -14.47 21.60
CA LYS A 1130 -45.48 -14.93 22.48
C LYS A 1130 -45.40 -14.31 23.89
N PRO A 1131 -44.47 -14.79 24.75
CA PRO A 1131 -43.89 -16.14 24.82
C PRO A 1131 -44.03 -16.78 26.21
N LYS A 1132 -43.83 -18.10 26.30
CA LYS A 1132 -43.09 -18.71 27.43
C LYS A 1132 -42.09 -19.74 26.93
N SER A 1133 -40.99 -19.86 27.66
CA SER A 1133 -39.87 -20.77 27.43
C SER A 1133 -40.12 -22.16 28.03
N VAL A 1134 -39.28 -23.13 27.67
CA VAL A 1134 -38.56 -24.02 28.61
C VAL A 1134 -37.48 -24.82 27.84
N SER A 1135 -36.35 -25.07 28.50
CA SER A 1135 -35.22 -25.88 28.03
C SER A 1135 -35.29 -27.33 28.51
N PHE A 1136 -34.70 -28.30 27.80
CA PHE A 1136 -34.25 -29.57 28.42
C PHE A 1136 -33.07 -30.23 27.68
N SER A 1137 -32.55 -31.32 28.25
CA SER A 1137 -31.17 -31.83 28.10
C SER A 1137 -31.03 -33.18 27.37
N ASN A 1138 -29.85 -33.43 26.79
CA ASN A 1138 -29.44 -34.73 26.20
C ASN A 1138 -29.01 -35.76 27.26
N PRO A 1139 -29.29 -37.06 27.01
CA PRO A 1139 -28.37 -38.14 27.42
C PRO A 1139 -28.21 -39.31 26.41
N TRP A 1140 -26.95 -39.67 26.14
CA TRP A 1140 -26.37 -41.02 25.93
C TRP A 1140 -26.75 -42.02 24.79
N SER A 1141 -25.67 -42.68 24.30
CA SER A 1141 -25.49 -44.12 23.92
C SER A 1141 -25.71 -44.67 22.49
N ASP A 1142 -24.61 -45.29 21.99
CA ASP A 1142 -24.39 -46.54 21.21
C ASP A 1142 -25.27 -47.02 20.02
N LEU A 1143 -24.59 -47.43 18.91
CA LEU A 1143 -24.71 -48.80 18.33
C LEU A 1143 -23.70 -49.16 17.18
N ARG A 1144 -22.65 -49.92 17.56
CA ARG A 1144 -21.92 -51.06 16.91
C ARG A 1144 -21.86 -51.33 15.36
N LEU A 1145 -20.60 -51.57 14.92
CA LEU A 1145 -20.09 -52.67 14.02
C LEU A 1145 -20.40 -52.65 12.49
N PRO A 1146 -19.68 -53.44 11.62
CA PRO A 1146 -18.62 -54.44 11.86
C PRO A 1146 -17.25 -54.20 11.12
N GLN A 1147 -16.34 -55.20 11.18
CA GLN A 1147 -14.93 -55.19 10.73
C GLN A 1147 -14.68 -55.88 9.36
N THR A 1148 -13.41 -55.89 8.90
CA THR A 1148 -12.60 -56.98 8.23
C THR A 1148 -11.67 -56.41 7.13
N TYR A 1149 -10.46 -56.91 6.78
CA TYR A 1149 -9.49 -57.85 7.39
C TYR A 1149 -8.08 -57.66 6.73
N PHE A 1150 -6.98 -57.99 7.46
CA PHE A 1150 -5.58 -58.22 7.00
C PHE A 1150 -4.79 -57.05 6.31
N GLY A 1151 -3.46 -56.94 6.46
CA GLY A 1151 -2.55 -57.64 7.39
C GLY A 1151 -1.03 -57.41 7.19
N ASN A 1152 -0.30 -57.34 8.32
CA ASN A 1152 1.10 -57.72 8.59
C ASN A 1152 2.35 -57.08 7.91
N ASN A 1153 3.31 -56.73 8.79
CA ASN A 1153 4.79 -56.78 8.65
C ASN A 1153 5.51 -55.71 7.78
N MET A 1154 6.74 -55.25 8.10
CA MET A 1154 7.67 -55.58 9.22
C MET A 1154 8.56 -54.39 9.69
N ARG A 1155 9.43 -54.64 10.69
CA ARG A 1155 10.40 -53.74 11.39
C ARG A 1155 11.52 -53.20 10.45
N TYR A 1156 12.28 -52.14 10.72
CA TYR A 1156 13.28 -51.86 11.80
C TYR A 1156 13.60 -50.32 11.86
N LEU A 1157 13.90 -49.67 13.01
CA LEU A 1157 15.24 -49.33 13.60
C LEU A 1157 16.27 -48.74 12.59
N CYS A 1158 17.02 -47.65 12.81
CA CYS A 1158 17.35 -46.74 13.96
C CYS A 1158 17.13 -45.25 13.55
N GLN A 1159 17.00 -44.20 14.39
CA GLN A 1159 17.83 -43.61 15.46
C GLN A 1159 19.26 -43.17 15.05
N VAL A 1160 19.52 -41.85 14.99
CA VAL A 1160 20.67 -41.08 15.55
C VAL A 1160 20.72 -39.62 15.03
N ASP A 1161 20.83 -38.71 16.00
CA ASP A 1161 21.30 -37.31 16.12
C ASP A 1161 21.71 -36.36 14.95
N SER A 1162 21.37 -35.09 15.19
CA SER A 1162 22.09 -33.82 14.95
C SER A 1162 22.76 -33.48 13.60
N GLY A 1163 22.32 -32.34 13.03
CA GLY A 1163 23.04 -31.50 12.07
C GLY A 1163 22.44 -30.10 12.06
#